data_AF-A0A2P5LT86-F1
#
_entry.id   AF-A0A2P5LT86-F1
#
_cell.length_a   1.000
_cell.length_b   1.000
_cell.length_c   1.000
_cell.angle_alpha   90.00
_cell.angle_beta   90.00
_cell.angle_gamma   90.00
#
_symmetry.space_group_name_H-M   'P 1'
#
loop_
_entity.id
_entity.type
_entity.pdbx_description
1 polymer ?
#
loop_
_entity_poly.entity_id
_entity_poly.type
_entity_poly.pdbx_seq_one_letter_code
_entity_poly.pdbx_strand_id
1 'polypeptide(L)'
;MPRSRRARPKLWRCFSNGIRNPATAPKPKPPCRRASARPPPGIEDASLMCQICAANPMSYTGVPAAGASQPSFASATMDMPQAGGSGSNFWAFQGATGDQNINGLLSGSRWGGGTVTYSFPTAANQYEGSYSDDNEPQNAFMTAPEAVRVATRAALNLVSQYTNLITTEVAPTITADIRSAFSGDPSTAWGYYPGNGAPAGDVWYGRIYPEYQNPIRGQYAWATVLHELGHALGLKHGHEGNGVANTALQSNFDQMAFSLMTYRSYAVASVTGGYTNELNGYAQTYMIYDIAALQTMYGANFNTNSGNTTYSWSPTTGEMFINGVGQGAPGGNRVFLTVWDGNGNDTYDFSNYTSNLSINLSPGQFSVTSAAQLANLGFGNFAPGNVFNALQFNGDTRSLIENANGGSGNDWIFGNGGNNTLIGNAGNDVFLGIGGADSLSGGEGNDTLTGDGPVVWDGAATSIHRLYLATLNRAPDGLGHQSWVNALNSGQSIEQVATGFISSAEFNSVYGPLNNEQFVTLLYNNVLKRAPDAGGFSAWVGSLNAGASRESVVVGFSESGEFRARTDVREQAGEIYRLYDTTFNRSADASGFQFWIDARYAGFDINTIATNFMGSAEFIGNYGNVNSLNNTQFVTLLYNNVLDRAPDATGLSSWVTALNNNIISRTDALLQFSNSAEHISLTNSGLGSFMRTSLTIWNDVLEGGSGNDVLTGSRGADRFIFNAGNSGTDKVYGFEIFDVLEFRGFGFSSSNDVLSRTTQQGENAVFTNGANVIVFQDTQLSALQNLISGGWIFS
;
A
#
# COMPACT_ATOMS: atom_id res chain seq x y z
N MET A 1 -61.80 28.68 -26.70
CA MET A 1 -61.50 29.32 -28.01
C MET A 1 -60.88 30.68 -27.72
N PRO A 2 -60.13 31.32 -28.65
CA PRO A 2 -59.56 30.83 -29.93
C PRO A 2 -58.13 30.27 -29.74
N ARG A 3 -57.51 29.40 -30.56
CA ARG A 3 -57.43 29.18 -32.03
C ARG A 3 -56.48 30.12 -32.79
N SER A 4 -55.29 29.63 -33.14
CA SER A 4 -54.72 29.56 -34.52
C SER A 4 -53.32 28.92 -34.47
N ARG A 5 -52.73 28.29 -35.51
CA ARG A 5 -53.25 27.72 -36.78
C ARG A 5 -52.33 26.55 -37.19
N ARG A 6 -52.79 25.67 -38.09
CA ARG A 6 -52.09 24.46 -38.57
C ARG A 6 -51.08 24.77 -39.69
N ALA A 7 -50.05 23.93 -39.83
CA ALA A 7 -49.66 23.36 -41.13
C ALA A 7 -48.82 22.06 -40.99
N ARG A 8 -49.31 20.96 -41.62
CA ARG A 8 -48.53 19.81 -42.13
C ARG A 8 -49.22 19.34 -43.41
N PRO A 9 -48.44 18.95 -44.42
CA PRO A 9 -48.67 17.71 -45.17
C PRO A 9 -47.37 16.84 -45.13
N LYS A 10 -47.35 15.49 -45.13
CA LYS A 10 -47.96 14.49 -46.05
C LYS A 10 -47.36 14.61 -47.47
N LEU A 11 -46.85 13.59 -48.18
CA LEU A 11 -47.14 12.14 -48.29
C LEU A 11 -45.89 11.41 -48.90
N TRP A 12 -45.56 10.14 -48.55
CA TRP A 12 -45.70 8.90 -49.38
C TRP A 12 -45.00 8.90 -50.79
N ARG A 13 -44.44 7.80 -51.35
CA ARG A 13 -44.41 6.35 -50.96
C ARG A 13 -43.32 5.55 -51.74
N CYS A 14 -42.96 4.38 -51.20
CA CYS A 14 -42.59 3.09 -51.84
C CYS A 14 -41.78 3.02 -53.17
N PHE A 15 -40.79 2.12 -53.17
CA PHE A 15 -40.87 0.88 -53.97
C PHE A 15 -40.44 -0.33 -53.14
N SER A 16 -40.83 -1.54 -53.57
CA SER A 16 -40.75 -2.79 -52.79
C SER A 16 -40.35 -4.00 -53.64
N ASN A 17 -40.14 -5.14 -52.95
CA ASN A 17 -40.16 -6.56 -53.38
C ASN A 17 -38.78 -7.26 -53.29
N GLY A 18 -38.66 -8.47 -52.74
CA GLY A 18 -39.69 -9.23 -52.01
C GLY A 18 -39.30 -10.67 -51.60
N ILE A 19 -39.79 -11.07 -50.42
CA ILE A 19 -40.40 -12.37 -50.07
C ILE A 19 -39.63 -13.68 -50.39
N ARG A 20 -39.25 -14.43 -49.34
CA ARG A 20 -39.83 -15.76 -49.00
C ARG A 20 -39.48 -16.23 -47.56
N ASN A 21 -40.50 -16.78 -46.90
CA ASN A 21 -40.57 -17.56 -45.64
C ASN A 21 -41.76 -18.57 -45.86
N PRO A 22 -42.20 -19.53 -44.98
CA PRO A 22 -41.95 -19.82 -43.55
C PRO A 22 -41.02 -21.05 -43.38
N ALA A 23 -40.91 -21.82 -42.28
CA ALA A 23 -41.65 -22.03 -41.02
C ALA A 23 -40.69 -22.63 -39.93
N THR A 24 -41.04 -23.02 -38.69
CA THR A 24 -42.30 -23.17 -37.91
C THR A 24 -42.16 -22.57 -36.49
N ALA A 25 -43.27 -22.41 -35.76
CA ALA A 25 -43.35 -21.91 -34.36
C ALA A 25 -43.85 -23.05 -33.40
N PRO A 26 -44.02 -22.93 -32.05
CA PRO A 26 -44.53 -21.77 -31.30
C PRO A 26 -43.99 -21.47 -29.85
N LYS A 27 -44.67 -20.51 -29.20
CA LYS A 27 -44.54 -19.77 -27.92
C LYS A 27 -44.88 -20.63 -26.63
N PRO A 28 -44.89 -20.15 -25.35
CA PRO A 28 -45.02 -18.74 -24.86
C PRO A 28 -44.37 -18.26 -23.51
N LYS A 29 -44.51 -16.94 -23.24
CA LYS A 29 -44.48 -16.23 -21.91
C LYS A 29 -45.93 -16.24 -21.30
N PRO A 30 -46.36 -15.46 -20.25
CA PRO A 30 -45.75 -14.53 -19.26
C PRO A 30 -46.14 -14.97 -17.80
N PRO A 31 -46.40 -14.15 -16.74
CA PRO A 31 -46.24 -12.70 -16.49
C PRO A 31 -45.60 -12.30 -15.12
N CYS A 32 -45.53 -10.98 -14.86
CA CYS A 32 -45.16 -10.34 -13.58
C CYS A 32 -46.39 -10.01 -12.70
N ARG A 33 -46.18 -9.65 -11.43
CA ARG A 33 -47.08 -8.78 -10.62
C ARG A 33 -46.30 -7.73 -9.82
N ARG A 34 -46.95 -6.59 -9.54
CA ARG A 34 -46.46 -5.45 -8.72
C ARG A 34 -47.32 -5.28 -7.46
N ALA A 35 -46.71 -4.81 -6.36
CA ALA A 35 -47.26 -3.89 -5.34
C ALA A 35 -46.07 -3.49 -4.43
N SER A 36 -45.54 -2.26 -4.37
CA SER A 36 -46.09 -0.93 -4.02
C SER A 36 -46.14 -0.62 -2.51
N ALA A 37 -45.13 0.09 -2.01
CA ALA A 37 -45.17 0.92 -0.81
C ALA A 37 -44.27 2.16 -1.03
N ARG A 38 -44.58 3.31 -0.41
CA ARG A 38 -43.79 4.57 -0.49
C ARG A 38 -42.86 4.69 0.72
N PRO A 39 -41.73 5.42 0.62
CA PRO A 39 -40.82 5.69 1.73
C PRO A 39 -41.15 7.00 2.47
N PRO A 40 -40.75 7.13 3.75
CA PRO A 40 -40.30 8.38 4.38
C PRO A 40 -38.77 8.57 4.22
N PRO A 41 -38.22 9.78 4.43
CA PRO A 41 -36.85 10.13 4.01
C PRO A 41 -35.80 10.07 5.13
N GLY A 42 -34.53 10.00 4.72
CA GLY A 42 -33.38 10.35 5.57
C GLY A 42 -32.44 9.19 5.91
N ILE A 43 -31.44 8.98 5.05
CA ILE A 43 -30.04 8.57 5.32
C ILE A 43 -29.30 8.71 3.99
N GLU A 44 -28.08 9.21 4.01
CA GLU A 44 -27.30 9.54 2.81
C GLU A 44 -26.66 8.31 2.15
N ASP A 45 -26.16 8.50 0.94
CA ASP A 45 -25.99 7.45 -0.07
C ASP A 45 -24.69 6.64 0.09
N ALA A 46 -24.75 5.55 0.85
CA ALA A 46 -23.66 4.58 0.98
C ALA A 46 -23.54 3.62 -0.23
N SER A 47 -24.33 3.78 -1.30
CA SER A 47 -24.41 2.78 -2.39
C SER A 47 -23.38 2.95 -3.51
N LEU A 48 -22.56 4.01 -3.49
CA LEU A 48 -21.61 4.34 -4.56
C LEU A 48 -20.18 3.78 -4.37
N MET A 49 -19.80 3.35 -3.16
CA MET A 49 -18.42 2.91 -2.86
C MET A 49 -18.14 1.42 -3.17
N CYS A 50 -19.16 0.62 -3.45
CA CYS A 50 -19.09 -0.86 -3.46
C CYS A 50 -18.48 -1.49 -4.74
N GLN A 51 -17.76 -0.73 -5.57
CA GLN A 51 -17.11 -1.24 -6.80
C GLN A 51 -15.63 -0.88 -6.96
N ILE A 52 -15.03 -0.14 -6.01
CA ILE A 52 -13.69 0.46 -6.20
C ILE A 52 -12.54 -0.40 -5.62
N CYS A 53 -12.81 -1.28 -4.65
CA CYS A 53 -11.76 -1.95 -3.86
C CYS A 53 -11.39 -3.38 -4.31
N ALA A 54 -11.74 -3.79 -5.53
CA ALA A 54 -11.45 -5.14 -6.06
C ALA A 54 -10.05 -5.29 -6.71
N ALA A 55 -9.11 -4.40 -6.39
CA ALA A 55 -7.71 -4.52 -6.79
C ALA A 55 -6.91 -5.18 -5.66
N ASN A 56 -6.21 -6.28 -5.96
CA ASN A 56 -5.48 -7.08 -4.96
C ASN A 56 -4.49 -6.24 -4.15
N PRO A 57 -4.35 -6.48 -2.83
CA PRO A 57 -3.13 -6.09 -2.14
C PRO A 57 -1.96 -6.87 -2.74
N MET A 58 -0.93 -6.16 -3.22
CA MET A 58 0.34 -6.82 -3.54
C MET A 58 0.97 -7.31 -2.24
N SER A 59 1.15 -8.61 -2.13
CA SER A 59 1.97 -9.21 -1.08
C SER A 59 3.41 -8.69 -1.22
N TYR A 60 3.87 -7.92 -0.24
CA TYR A 60 5.27 -7.50 -0.12
C TYR A 60 6.16 -8.72 0.23
N THR A 61 6.42 -9.57 -0.77
CA THR A 61 7.35 -10.70 -0.68
C THR A 61 8.48 -10.47 -1.68
N GLY A 62 9.37 -9.54 -1.36
CA GLY A 62 10.34 -9.01 -2.31
C GLY A 62 11.44 -8.14 -1.70
N VAL A 63 11.89 -8.44 -0.48
CA VAL A 63 13.16 -7.89 0.04
C VAL A 63 14.31 -8.77 -0.51
N PRO A 64 15.13 -8.31 -1.48
CA PRO A 64 16.37 -8.99 -1.78
C PRO A 64 17.34 -8.77 -0.63
N ALA A 65 17.83 -9.87 -0.04
CA ALA A 65 18.74 -9.80 1.11
C ALA A 65 19.99 -8.95 0.81
N ALA A 66 20.32 -8.03 1.72
CA ALA A 66 21.57 -7.29 1.72
C ALA A 66 22.75 -8.25 2.02
N GLY A 67 23.23 -8.97 1.01
CA GLY A 67 24.21 -10.04 1.24
C GLY A 67 24.58 -10.91 0.04
N ALA A 68 24.48 -10.41 -1.19
CA ALA A 68 24.99 -11.12 -2.38
C ALA A 68 25.90 -10.21 -3.21
N SER A 69 27.17 -10.60 -3.34
CA SER A 69 28.10 -9.95 -4.26
C SER A 69 27.61 -10.12 -5.70
N GLN A 70 27.18 -9.03 -6.32
CA GLN A 70 26.75 -9.01 -7.71
C GLN A 70 27.88 -9.51 -8.63
N PRO A 71 27.61 -10.37 -9.63
CA PRO A 71 28.59 -10.67 -10.66
C PRO A 71 28.90 -9.39 -11.43
N SER A 72 30.18 -9.09 -11.63
CA SER A 72 30.62 -7.88 -12.32
C SER A 72 30.06 -7.85 -13.75
N PHE A 73 29.22 -6.85 -14.05
CA PHE A 73 28.81 -6.57 -15.42
C PHE A 73 30.02 -6.11 -16.24
N ALA A 74 30.60 -7.04 -17.00
CA ALA A 74 31.62 -6.70 -17.98
C ALA A 74 31.01 -5.78 -19.04
N SER A 75 31.65 -4.63 -19.27
CA SER A 75 31.23 -3.66 -20.27
C SER A 75 31.37 -4.26 -21.67
N ALA A 76 30.28 -4.82 -22.21
CA ALA A 76 30.20 -5.20 -23.61
C ALA A 76 30.02 -3.93 -24.47
N THR A 77 31.12 -3.26 -24.79
CA THR A 77 31.15 -2.25 -25.86
C THR A 77 30.88 -2.95 -27.19
N MET A 78 29.63 -2.91 -27.66
CA MET A 78 29.33 -3.23 -29.06
C MET A 78 29.62 -2.01 -29.93
N ASP A 79 30.34 -2.26 -31.02
CA ASP A 79 30.89 -1.25 -31.91
C ASP A 79 29.78 -0.54 -32.71
N MET A 80 29.85 0.79 -32.82
CA MET A 80 28.78 1.63 -33.37
C MET A 80 29.00 1.92 -34.87
N PRO A 81 28.04 1.64 -35.77
CA PRO A 81 28.07 2.17 -37.13
C PRO A 81 27.89 3.69 -37.13
N GLN A 82 28.71 4.41 -37.90
CA GLN A 82 28.70 5.89 -37.91
C GLN A 82 27.68 6.54 -38.86
N ALA A 83 27.23 7.73 -38.41
CA ALA A 83 26.93 8.96 -39.16
C ALA A 83 25.59 9.12 -39.92
N GLY A 84 24.90 10.23 -39.62
CA GLY A 84 23.88 10.82 -40.50
C GLY A 84 22.80 11.69 -39.81
N GLY A 85 23.14 12.87 -39.28
CA GLY A 85 22.18 13.84 -38.72
C GLY A 85 22.84 14.87 -37.80
N SER A 86 22.50 16.16 -37.91
CA SER A 86 23.24 17.27 -37.27
C SER A 86 22.43 18.08 -36.25
N GLY A 87 21.65 17.39 -35.41
CA GLY A 87 21.16 17.90 -34.11
C GLY A 87 22.07 17.44 -32.98
N SER A 88 22.22 18.21 -31.91
CA SER A 88 23.23 17.95 -30.86
C SER A 88 22.91 16.80 -29.91
N ASN A 89 21.71 16.20 -29.98
CA ASN A 89 21.31 15.06 -29.18
C ASN A 89 21.03 13.84 -30.06
N PHE A 90 21.92 12.85 -30.04
CA PHE A 90 21.65 11.54 -30.65
C PHE A 90 20.53 10.83 -29.87
N TRP A 91 19.61 10.18 -30.58
CA TRP A 91 18.71 9.21 -29.94
C TRP A 91 19.49 7.97 -29.49
N ALA A 92 18.95 7.26 -28.51
CA ALA A 92 19.49 6.02 -27.98
C ALA A 92 18.39 4.96 -27.86
N PHE A 93 18.76 3.69 -28.00
CA PHE A 93 17.85 2.59 -27.76
C PHE A 93 17.58 2.41 -26.25
N GLN A 94 16.31 2.25 -25.89
CA GLN A 94 15.90 1.87 -24.55
C GLN A 94 15.51 0.38 -24.52
N GLY A 95 16.26 -0.40 -23.73
CA GLY A 95 16.00 -1.83 -23.54
C GLY A 95 14.87 -2.12 -22.55
N ALA A 96 14.46 -3.39 -22.52
CA ALA A 96 13.48 -3.92 -21.58
C ALA A 96 14.03 -3.96 -20.15
N THR A 97 13.14 -3.66 -19.20
CA THR A 97 13.31 -3.84 -17.75
C THR A 97 12.71 -5.17 -17.29
N GLY A 98 12.82 -5.48 -16.00
CA GLY A 98 12.08 -6.58 -15.37
C GLY A 98 10.60 -6.30 -15.09
N ASP A 99 10.13 -5.06 -15.28
CA ASP A 99 8.78 -4.61 -14.92
C ASP A 99 7.88 -4.50 -16.16
N GLN A 100 6.72 -5.17 -16.12
CA GLN A 100 5.76 -5.16 -17.24
C GLN A 100 5.16 -3.76 -17.47
N ASN A 101 4.84 -3.02 -16.41
CA ASN A 101 4.14 -1.75 -16.52
C ASN A 101 5.08 -0.64 -17.02
N ILE A 102 6.35 -0.67 -16.61
CA ILE A 102 7.39 0.18 -17.21
C ILE A 102 7.56 -0.19 -18.69
N ASN A 103 7.77 -1.46 -19.02
CA ASN A 103 7.94 -1.90 -20.42
C ASN A 103 6.71 -1.57 -21.30
N GLY A 104 5.50 -1.62 -20.72
CA GLY A 104 4.24 -1.26 -21.34
C GLY A 104 4.17 0.19 -21.83
N LEU A 105 5.09 1.05 -21.38
CA LEU A 105 5.19 2.46 -21.77
C LEU A 105 6.45 2.81 -22.55
N LEU A 106 7.40 1.89 -22.75
CA LEU A 106 8.63 2.18 -23.49
C LEU A 106 8.48 1.91 -24.99
N SER A 107 8.64 2.96 -25.82
CA SER A 107 8.68 2.83 -27.30
C SER A 107 9.92 2.06 -27.79
N GLY A 108 11.01 2.14 -27.04
CA GLY A 108 12.34 1.64 -27.41
C GLY A 108 13.29 2.73 -27.92
N SER A 109 12.80 3.98 -28.08
CA SER A 109 13.63 5.14 -28.42
C SER A 109 13.59 6.19 -27.31
N ARG A 110 14.72 6.84 -27.04
CA ARG A 110 14.86 7.95 -26.09
C ARG A 110 15.92 8.95 -26.56
N TRP A 111 15.96 10.15 -25.97
CA TRP A 111 17.08 11.07 -26.18
C TRP A 111 18.33 10.63 -25.41
N GLY A 112 19.51 10.79 -26.01
CA GLY A 112 20.79 10.28 -25.48
C GLY A 112 21.69 11.32 -24.80
N GLY A 113 21.57 12.61 -25.14
CA GLY A 113 22.53 13.66 -24.73
C GLY A 113 22.29 14.32 -23.37
N GLY A 114 21.26 13.92 -22.61
CA GLY A 114 20.95 14.46 -21.27
C GLY A 114 20.36 15.87 -21.24
N THR A 115 20.36 16.59 -22.37
CA THR A 115 19.60 17.83 -22.59
C THR A 115 18.63 17.62 -23.75
N VAL A 116 17.47 18.27 -23.74
CA VAL A 116 16.52 18.35 -24.85
C VAL A 116 16.13 19.80 -25.06
N THR A 117 16.40 20.32 -26.25
CA THR A 117 16.00 21.66 -26.67
C THR A 117 14.60 21.63 -27.26
N TYR A 118 13.78 22.63 -26.94
CA TYR A 118 12.44 22.76 -27.51
C TYR A 118 12.16 24.17 -28.01
N SER A 119 11.30 24.30 -29.03
CA SER A 119 10.92 25.61 -29.55
C SER A 119 9.48 25.64 -30.11
N PHE A 120 9.00 26.85 -30.37
CA PHE A 120 7.65 27.11 -30.89
C PHE A 120 7.73 27.82 -32.25
N PRO A 121 7.71 27.07 -33.37
CA PRO A 121 7.78 27.65 -34.70
C PRO A 121 6.77 28.75 -35.00
N THR A 122 7.27 29.83 -35.59
CA THR A 122 6.52 31.01 -36.03
C THR A 122 6.13 30.95 -37.51
N ALA A 123 6.74 30.06 -38.27
CA ALA A 123 6.46 29.82 -39.69
C ALA A 123 6.83 28.39 -40.13
N ALA A 124 6.16 27.90 -41.17
CA ALA A 124 6.36 26.58 -41.77
C ALA A 124 7.81 26.28 -42.21
N ASN A 125 8.57 27.30 -42.61
CA ASN A 125 9.96 27.15 -43.04
C ASN A 125 10.96 26.99 -41.88
N GLN A 126 10.46 26.86 -40.65
CA GLN A 126 11.23 26.47 -39.46
C GLN A 126 11.11 24.96 -39.17
N TYR A 127 10.58 24.22 -40.16
CA TYR A 127 10.69 22.77 -40.33
C TYR A 127 11.40 22.48 -41.67
N GLU A 128 11.84 21.24 -41.85
CA GLU A 128 12.48 20.76 -43.07
C GLU A 128 11.52 20.82 -44.28
N GLY A 129 12.06 21.10 -45.47
CA GLY A 129 11.27 21.13 -46.71
C GLY A 129 10.82 19.76 -47.24
N SER A 130 11.35 18.69 -46.65
CA SER A 130 10.94 17.30 -46.84
C SER A 130 10.79 16.71 -45.44
N TYR A 131 9.56 16.67 -44.94
CA TYR A 131 9.27 16.47 -43.52
C TYR A 131 8.75 15.06 -43.22
N SER A 132 7.53 14.77 -43.66
CA SER A 132 6.81 13.49 -43.49
C SER A 132 5.98 13.20 -44.75
N ASP A 133 5.29 12.05 -44.79
CA ASP A 133 4.32 11.75 -45.87
C ASP A 133 3.07 12.65 -45.80
N ASP A 134 2.67 13.07 -44.59
CA ASP A 134 1.52 13.94 -44.30
C ASP A 134 1.85 15.45 -44.46
N ASN A 135 3.13 15.79 -44.29
CA ASN A 135 3.74 17.09 -44.57
C ASN A 135 3.06 18.26 -43.82
N GLU A 136 2.88 18.08 -42.50
CA GLU A 136 2.17 18.98 -41.59
C GLU A 136 2.61 20.45 -41.62
N PRO A 137 3.91 20.81 -41.75
CA PRO A 137 4.31 22.21 -41.83
C PRO A 137 3.70 22.94 -43.03
N GLN A 138 3.31 22.23 -44.09
CA GLN A 138 2.73 22.80 -45.29
C GLN A 138 1.19 22.63 -45.32
N ASN A 139 0.63 21.72 -44.52
CA ASN A 139 -0.83 21.60 -44.35
C ASN A 139 -1.35 22.63 -43.34
N ALA A 140 -1.61 23.85 -43.82
CA ALA A 140 -2.33 24.89 -43.08
C ALA A 140 -1.76 25.19 -41.67
N PHE A 141 -0.44 25.38 -41.61
CA PHE A 141 0.33 25.71 -40.42
C PHE A 141 -0.25 26.83 -39.55
N MET A 142 -0.12 26.68 -38.24
CA MET A 142 -0.39 27.73 -37.25
C MET A 142 0.57 27.60 -36.05
N THR A 143 1.09 28.73 -35.57
CA THR A 143 1.93 28.78 -34.37
C THR A 143 1.14 28.41 -33.10
N ALA A 144 1.80 27.71 -32.18
CA ALA A 144 1.25 27.39 -30.87
C ALA A 144 0.82 28.67 -30.10
N PRO A 145 -0.46 28.81 -29.72
CA PRO A 145 -0.93 29.92 -28.88
C PRO A 145 -0.26 29.92 -27.50
N GLU A 146 -0.23 31.07 -26.81
CA GLU A 146 0.52 31.19 -25.54
C GLU A 146 0.05 30.21 -24.46
N ALA A 147 -1.24 29.88 -24.38
CA ALA A 147 -1.74 28.88 -23.45
C ALA A 147 -1.15 27.47 -23.70
N VAL A 148 -0.95 27.10 -24.98
CA VAL A 148 -0.25 25.87 -25.36
C VAL A 148 1.23 25.95 -24.99
N ARG A 149 1.89 27.08 -25.25
CA ARG A 149 3.30 27.29 -24.86
C ARG A 149 3.51 27.17 -23.35
N VAL A 150 2.58 27.69 -22.56
CA VAL A 150 2.56 27.55 -21.09
C VAL A 150 2.38 26.08 -20.68
N ALA A 151 1.45 25.34 -21.29
CA ALA A 151 1.27 23.92 -21.03
C ALA A 151 2.50 23.07 -21.42
N THR A 152 3.13 23.33 -22.56
CA THR A 152 4.37 22.67 -23.00
C THR A 152 5.51 22.92 -22.02
N ARG A 153 5.71 24.16 -21.58
CA ARG A 153 6.71 24.51 -20.56
C ARG A 153 6.45 23.78 -19.24
N ALA A 154 5.19 23.74 -18.80
CA ALA A 154 4.82 23.04 -17.58
C ALA A 154 5.11 21.54 -17.67
N ALA A 155 4.73 20.89 -18.77
CA ALA A 155 5.00 19.47 -19.01
C ALA A 155 6.50 19.14 -19.05
N LEU A 156 7.31 19.94 -19.76
CA LEU A 156 8.76 19.75 -19.83
C LEU A 156 9.48 20.08 -18.52
N ASN A 157 8.96 21.05 -17.74
CA ASN A 157 9.43 21.30 -16.38
C ASN A 157 9.15 20.13 -15.44
N LEU A 158 7.97 19.49 -15.52
CA LEU A 158 7.68 18.27 -14.77
C LEU A 158 8.69 17.15 -15.13
N VAL A 159 9.02 16.98 -16.41
CA VAL A 159 10.01 15.98 -16.86
C VAL A 159 11.40 16.24 -16.28
N SER A 160 11.85 17.50 -16.23
CA SER A 160 13.10 17.90 -15.58
C SER A 160 13.05 17.83 -14.03
N GLN A 161 11.85 17.86 -13.44
CA GLN A 161 11.67 17.59 -12.00
C GLN A 161 11.77 16.09 -11.71
N TYR A 162 11.15 15.24 -12.53
CA TYR A 162 11.17 13.78 -12.34
C TYR A 162 12.51 13.15 -12.70
N THR A 163 13.22 13.70 -13.68
CA THR A 163 14.39 13.06 -14.31
C THR A 163 15.59 13.98 -14.46
N ASN A 164 16.77 13.41 -14.67
CA ASN A 164 17.99 14.19 -14.96
C ASN A 164 18.02 14.79 -16.38
N LEU A 165 16.91 14.74 -17.13
CA LEU A 165 16.80 15.34 -18.46
C LEU A 165 16.62 16.86 -18.33
N ILE A 166 17.61 17.62 -18.77
CA ILE A 166 17.53 19.09 -18.80
C ILE A 166 16.70 19.51 -20.01
N THR A 167 15.59 20.21 -19.81
CA THR A 167 14.81 20.79 -20.92
C THR A 167 15.13 22.27 -21.10
N THR A 168 15.19 22.77 -22.34
CA THR A 168 15.60 24.17 -22.62
C THR A 168 14.81 24.79 -23.78
N GLU A 169 14.04 25.86 -23.52
CA GLU A 169 13.39 26.64 -24.59
C GLU A 169 14.48 27.40 -25.38
N VAL A 170 14.53 27.18 -26.69
CA VAL A 170 15.42 27.88 -27.61
C VAL A 170 14.61 28.73 -28.60
N ALA A 171 15.29 29.69 -29.23
CA ALA A 171 14.68 30.48 -30.30
C ALA A 171 14.21 29.55 -31.44
N PRO A 172 13.04 29.80 -32.07
CA PRO A 172 12.48 28.95 -33.13
C PRO A 172 13.49 28.62 -34.25
N THR A 173 13.85 27.34 -34.37
CA THR A 173 14.91 26.83 -35.26
C THR A 173 14.56 25.43 -35.73
N ILE A 174 15.04 25.07 -36.93
CA ILE A 174 14.95 23.69 -37.44
C ILE A 174 15.72 22.69 -36.56
N THR A 175 16.73 23.15 -35.82
CA THR A 175 17.63 22.29 -35.04
C THR A 175 17.20 22.02 -33.60
N ALA A 176 15.96 22.34 -33.22
CA ALA A 176 15.44 22.05 -31.88
C ALA A 176 14.98 20.59 -31.83
N ASP A 177 15.24 19.89 -30.74
CA ASP A 177 14.94 18.46 -30.60
C ASP A 177 13.42 18.18 -30.48
N ILE A 178 12.64 19.16 -30.01
CA ILE A 178 11.17 19.13 -29.94
C ILE A 178 10.59 20.45 -30.49
N ARG A 179 9.78 20.42 -31.55
CA ARG A 179 9.08 21.61 -32.06
C ARG A 179 7.57 21.42 -31.96
N SER A 180 6.86 22.41 -31.41
CA SER A 180 5.42 22.31 -31.14
C SER A 180 4.61 23.36 -31.90
N ALA A 181 3.64 22.91 -32.71
CA ALA A 181 2.81 23.75 -33.57
C ALA A 181 1.45 23.12 -33.91
N PHE A 182 0.64 23.83 -34.70
CA PHE A 182 -0.66 23.38 -35.19
C PHE A 182 -0.64 23.13 -36.71
N SER A 183 -1.35 22.09 -37.13
CA SER A 183 -1.52 21.69 -38.53
C SER A 183 -3.00 21.46 -38.86
N GLY A 184 -3.34 21.56 -40.14
CA GLY A 184 -4.65 21.17 -40.68
C GLY A 184 -4.85 19.66 -40.80
N ASP A 185 -3.82 18.86 -40.53
CA ASP A 185 -3.79 17.41 -40.76
C ASP A 185 -4.29 16.56 -39.56
N PRO A 186 -3.72 16.65 -38.35
CA PRO A 186 -4.25 15.94 -37.19
C PRO A 186 -5.69 16.35 -36.87
N SER A 187 -6.55 15.36 -36.66
CA SER A 187 -7.92 15.59 -36.17
C SER A 187 -7.93 15.99 -34.69
N THR A 188 -6.99 15.46 -33.90
CA THR A 188 -6.76 15.79 -32.49
C THR A 188 -5.34 16.30 -32.26
N ALA A 189 -4.35 15.40 -32.24
CA ALA A 189 -2.92 15.69 -32.12
C ALA A 189 -2.10 14.43 -32.43
N TRP A 190 -0.78 14.59 -32.59
CA TRP A 190 0.22 13.50 -32.44
C TRP A 190 1.59 14.05 -32.06
N GLY A 191 2.39 13.22 -31.37
CA GLY A 191 3.82 13.41 -31.13
C GLY A 191 4.68 12.34 -31.81
N TYR A 192 5.80 12.74 -32.39
CA TYR A 192 6.77 11.82 -32.99
C TYR A 192 7.83 11.38 -31.98
N TYR A 193 8.17 10.10 -31.97
CA TYR A 193 9.23 9.54 -31.12
C TYR A 193 10.62 10.18 -31.37
N PRO A 194 11.53 10.13 -30.38
CA PRO A 194 12.95 10.46 -30.56
C PRO A 194 13.58 9.67 -31.71
N GLY A 195 14.46 10.30 -32.50
CA GLY A 195 15.02 9.70 -33.70
C GLY A 195 15.93 10.64 -34.50
N ASN A 196 16.27 10.24 -35.73
CA ASN A 196 17.10 11.03 -36.67
C ASN A 196 16.30 11.60 -37.86
N GLY A 197 15.00 11.32 -37.95
CA GLY A 197 14.16 11.83 -39.04
C GLY A 197 13.81 13.30 -38.85
N ALA A 198 13.48 14.00 -39.94
CA ALA A 198 12.98 15.38 -39.88
C ALA A 198 11.82 15.60 -38.89
N PRO A 199 10.85 14.68 -38.69
CA PRO A 199 9.77 14.90 -37.73
C PRO A 199 10.08 14.47 -36.29
N ALA A 200 11.27 13.91 -36.01
CA ALA A 200 11.57 13.30 -34.72
C ALA A 200 11.44 14.29 -33.55
N GLY A 201 10.68 13.92 -32.51
CA GLY A 201 10.41 14.77 -31.35
C GLY A 201 9.34 15.85 -31.55
N ASP A 202 8.84 16.08 -32.77
CA ASP A 202 7.88 17.14 -33.01
C ASP A 202 6.46 16.77 -32.57
N VAL A 203 5.70 17.80 -32.18
CA VAL A 203 4.32 17.68 -31.70
C VAL A 203 3.39 18.57 -32.50
N TRP A 204 2.36 17.97 -33.08
CA TRP A 204 1.36 18.64 -33.92
C TRP A 204 -0.03 18.58 -33.30
N TYR A 205 -0.66 19.73 -33.16
CA TYR A 205 -2.05 19.85 -32.69
C TYR A 205 -3.01 20.14 -33.84
N GLY A 206 -4.19 19.53 -33.77
CA GLY A 206 -5.28 19.70 -34.73
C GLY A 206 -6.00 21.04 -34.57
N ARG A 207 -6.36 21.65 -35.69
CA ARG A 207 -7.01 22.98 -35.73
C ARG A 207 -8.53 22.94 -35.65
N ILE A 208 -9.14 21.75 -35.67
CA ILE A 208 -10.60 21.55 -35.75
C ILE A 208 -11.30 21.95 -34.44
N TYR A 209 -10.65 21.70 -33.31
CA TYR A 209 -11.20 21.81 -31.96
C TYR A 209 -10.58 23.02 -31.23
N PRO A 210 -11.34 24.11 -30.98
CA PRO A 210 -10.82 25.34 -30.36
C PRO A 210 -10.19 25.15 -28.97
N GLU A 211 -10.62 24.13 -28.23
CA GLU A 211 -10.12 23.81 -26.89
C GLU A 211 -8.61 23.54 -26.85
N TYR A 212 -8.00 22.97 -27.90
CA TYR A 212 -6.55 22.77 -27.96
C TYR A 212 -5.77 24.09 -27.98
N GLN A 213 -6.38 25.20 -28.39
CA GLN A 213 -5.73 26.51 -28.38
C GLN A 213 -5.69 27.15 -26.98
N ASN A 214 -6.44 26.59 -26.02
CA ASN A 214 -6.53 27.07 -24.65
C ASN A 214 -6.58 25.90 -23.64
N PRO A 215 -5.50 25.12 -23.49
CA PRO A 215 -5.43 24.04 -22.52
C PRO A 215 -5.54 24.56 -21.09
N ILE A 216 -6.43 23.95 -20.30
CA ILE A 216 -6.66 24.25 -18.87
C ILE A 216 -6.27 23.02 -18.06
N ARG A 217 -5.48 23.19 -16.99
CA ARG A 217 -5.03 22.09 -16.11
C ARG A 217 -6.23 21.24 -15.64
N GLY A 218 -6.16 19.94 -15.86
CA GLY A 218 -7.23 18.98 -15.53
C GLY A 218 -8.29 18.80 -16.62
N GLN A 219 -8.18 19.48 -17.77
CA GLN A 219 -9.04 19.26 -18.94
C GLN A 219 -8.32 18.51 -20.06
N TYR A 220 -9.10 17.96 -21.00
CA TYR A 220 -8.59 17.10 -22.07
C TYR A 220 -7.42 17.71 -22.85
N ALA A 221 -7.55 18.96 -23.31
CA ALA A 221 -6.49 19.64 -24.07
C ALA A 221 -5.17 19.79 -23.30
N TRP A 222 -5.21 19.93 -21.96
CA TRP A 222 -3.99 19.91 -21.13
C TRP A 222 -3.37 18.52 -21.10
N ALA A 223 -4.19 17.49 -20.85
CA ALA A 223 -3.72 16.11 -20.86
C ALA A 223 -3.12 15.71 -22.22
N THR A 224 -3.69 16.14 -23.35
CA THR A 224 -3.11 15.92 -24.68
C THR A 224 -1.74 16.58 -24.85
N VAL A 225 -1.52 17.79 -24.34
CA VAL A 225 -0.19 18.42 -24.40
C VAL A 225 0.86 17.55 -23.69
N LEU A 226 0.53 17.00 -22.51
CA LEU A 226 1.41 16.05 -21.81
C LEU A 226 1.56 14.73 -22.57
N HIS A 227 0.49 14.23 -23.19
CA HIS A 227 0.47 12.96 -23.93
C HIS A 227 1.42 12.98 -25.13
N GLU A 228 1.27 13.97 -26.01
CA GLU A 228 2.12 14.06 -27.20
C GLU A 228 3.59 14.36 -26.85
N LEU A 229 3.84 15.12 -25.78
CA LEU A 229 5.19 15.29 -25.25
C LEU A 229 5.74 13.99 -24.64
N GLY A 230 4.88 13.12 -24.12
CA GLY A 230 5.25 11.76 -23.73
C GLY A 230 5.81 10.97 -24.91
N HIS A 231 5.14 11.01 -26.07
CA HIS A 231 5.67 10.43 -27.32
C HIS A 231 6.99 11.06 -27.74
N ALA A 232 7.08 12.40 -27.75
CA ALA A 232 8.32 13.14 -28.04
C ALA A 232 9.49 12.85 -27.07
N LEU A 233 9.20 12.27 -25.91
CA LEU A 233 10.17 11.82 -24.91
C LEU A 233 10.41 10.30 -24.90
N GLY A 234 9.72 9.54 -25.76
CA GLY A 234 9.92 8.09 -25.92
C GLY A 234 8.86 7.19 -25.27
N LEU A 235 7.81 7.73 -24.66
CA LEU A 235 6.70 6.94 -24.11
C LEU A 235 5.74 6.49 -25.21
N LYS A 236 5.38 5.21 -25.27
CA LYS A 236 4.32 4.67 -26.15
C LYS A 236 2.97 4.59 -25.46
N HIS A 237 1.92 4.26 -26.21
CA HIS A 237 0.61 3.99 -25.64
C HIS A 237 0.62 2.80 -24.65
N GLY A 238 0.06 3.00 -23.47
CA GLY A 238 0.04 1.98 -22.40
C GLY A 238 -0.81 0.73 -22.72
N HIS A 239 -1.81 0.86 -23.60
CA HIS A 239 -2.72 -0.23 -23.98
C HIS A 239 -2.25 -1.05 -25.19
N GLU A 240 -1.16 -0.66 -25.86
CA GLU A 240 -0.65 -1.34 -27.05
C GLU A 240 0.36 -2.44 -26.68
N GLY A 241 0.16 -3.66 -27.20
CA GLY A 241 1.07 -4.81 -27.00
C GLY A 241 2.32 -4.83 -27.89
N ASN A 242 2.76 -3.66 -28.38
CA ASN A 242 3.93 -3.48 -29.24
C ASN A 242 5.11 -2.91 -28.43
N GLY A 243 6.16 -2.43 -29.11
CA GLY A 243 7.29 -1.74 -28.47
C GLY A 243 8.18 -2.68 -27.65
N VAL A 244 8.76 -2.14 -26.57
CA VAL A 244 9.70 -2.89 -25.72
C VAL A 244 9.01 -4.10 -25.08
N ALA A 245 9.67 -5.25 -25.17
CA ALA A 245 9.16 -6.55 -24.73
C ALA A 245 7.81 -7.02 -25.34
N ASN A 246 7.27 -6.31 -26.36
CA ASN A 246 5.95 -6.56 -26.95
C ASN A 246 4.83 -6.67 -25.90
N THR A 247 4.75 -5.70 -24.99
CA THR A 247 3.82 -5.74 -23.85
C THR A 247 3.08 -4.43 -23.66
N ALA A 248 1.93 -4.54 -22.99
CA ALA A 248 1.11 -3.43 -22.52
C ALA A 248 1.14 -3.37 -20.98
N LEU A 249 0.64 -2.26 -20.43
CA LEU A 249 0.29 -2.17 -19.01
C LEU A 249 -0.59 -3.36 -18.59
N GLN A 250 -0.46 -3.79 -17.33
CA GLN A 250 -1.37 -4.77 -16.75
C GLN A 250 -2.79 -4.18 -16.68
N SER A 251 -3.83 -5.02 -16.80
CA SER A 251 -5.21 -4.57 -17.01
C SER A 251 -5.80 -3.73 -15.86
N ASN A 252 -5.24 -3.81 -14.66
CA ASN A 252 -5.56 -2.99 -13.49
C ASN A 252 -4.88 -1.60 -13.52
N PHE A 253 -3.76 -1.47 -14.26
CA PHE A 253 -3.00 -0.22 -14.41
C PHE A 253 -3.17 0.43 -15.80
N ASP A 254 -3.75 -0.28 -16.79
CA ASP A 254 -4.18 0.25 -18.09
C ASP A 254 -5.41 1.17 -17.93
N GLN A 255 -5.22 2.32 -17.27
CA GLN A 255 -6.19 3.40 -17.10
C GLN A 255 -5.50 4.73 -16.73
N MET A 256 -6.18 5.85 -16.99
CA MET A 256 -5.66 7.22 -16.77
C MET A 256 -5.16 7.47 -15.35
N ALA A 257 -5.65 6.73 -14.35
CA ALA A 257 -5.20 6.87 -12.96
C ALA A 257 -3.72 6.45 -12.73
N PHE A 258 -3.14 5.65 -13.62
CA PHE A 258 -1.77 5.13 -13.47
C PHE A 258 -0.85 5.47 -14.65
N SER A 259 -1.42 5.80 -15.81
CA SER A 259 -0.69 6.34 -16.97
C SER A 259 -1.58 7.26 -17.79
N LEU A 260 -1.10 8.47 -18.08
CA LEU A 260 -1.72 9.41 -19.01
C LEU A 260 -1.54 8.97 -20.48
N MET A 261 -0.66 7.99 -20.74
CA MET A 261 -0.39 7.45 -22.08
C MET A 261 -1.39 6.36 -22.54
N THR A 262 -2.47 6.10 -21.80
CA THR A 262 -3.52 5.15 -22.27
C THR A 262 -4.86 5.81 -22.53
N TYR A 263 -5.52 5.39 -23.62
CA TYR A 263 -6.85 5.87 -24.04
C TYR A 263 -8.01 5.35 -23.16
N ARG A 264 -7.73 4.65 -22.06
CA ARG A 264 -8.75 4.23 -21.10
C ARG A 264 -8.91 5.26 -19.98
N SER A 265 -10.11 5.84 -19.90
CA SER A 265 -10.52 6.66 -18.76
C SER A 265 -10.37 5.92 -17.43
N TYR A 266 -10.92 4.70 -17.36
CA TYR A 266 -10.93 3.81 -16.21
C TYR A 266 -10.71 2.35 -16.66
N ALA A 267 -10.46 1.43 -15.73
CA ALA A 267 -10.24 0.01 -16.04
C ALA A 267 -11.35 -0.55 -16.96
N VAL A 268 -10.96 -1.34 -17.97
CA VAL A 268 -11.83 -1.89 -19.03
C VAL A 268 -12.62 -0.88 -19.90
N ALA A 269 -12.39 0.43 -19.79
CA ALA A 269 -12.96 1.43 -20.70
C ALA A 269 -12.52 1.20 -22.17
N SER A 270 -13.27 1.74 -23.13
CA SER A 270 -12.98 1.56 -24.56
C SER A 270 -11.80 2.40 -25.02
N VAL A 271 -10.80 1.77 -25.66
CA VAL A 271 -9.68 2.47 -26.32
C VAL A 271 -10.04 3.05 -27.69
N THR A 272 -11.21 2.70 -28.26
CA THR A 272 -11.69 3.20 -29.56
C THR A 272 -12.92 4.10 -29.46
N GLY A 273 -13.50 4.23 -28.27
CA GLY A 273 -14.68 5.07 -28.01
C GLY A 273 -14.36 6.52 -27.65
N GLY A 274 -13.08 6.84 -27.45
CA GLY A 274 -12.63 8.08 -26.83
C GLY A 274 -12.81 8.08 -25.31
N TYR A 275 -12.21 9.07 -24.65
CA TYR A 275 -12.32 9.26 -23.20
C TYR A 275 -13.76 9.61 -22.78
N THR A 276 -14.15 9.13 -21.61
CA THR A 276 -15.48 9.28 -21.02
C THR A 276 -15.51 10.23 -19.82
N ASN A 277 -14.36 10.82 -19.47
CA ASN A 277 -14.19 11.70 -18.33
C ASN A 277 -15.08 12.95 -18.44
N GLU A 278 -15.45 13.53 -17.30
CA GLU A 278 -16.04 14.88 -17.30
C GLU A 278 -15.02 15.94 -17.76
N LEU A 279 -15.49 17.16 -18.02
CA LEU A 279 -14.67 18.27 -18.54
C LEU A 279 -13.35 18.49 -17.77
N ASN A 280 -13.38 18.42 -16.43
CA ASN A 280 -12.22 18.62 -15.56
C ASN A 280 -11.69 17.30 -14.95
N GLY A 281 -12.08 16.15 -15.51
CA GLY A 281 -11.77 14.83 -14.97
C GLY A 281 -10.46 14.23 -15.48
N TYR A 282 -9.52 15.03 -16.00
CA TYR A 282 -8.28 14.55 -16.60
C TYR A 282 -7.08 14.74 -15.67
N ALA A 283 -6.08 13.88 -15.83
CA ALA A 283 -4.82 13.96 -15.08
C ALA A 283 -4.09 15.30 -15.35
N GLN A 284 -3.48 15.84 -14.29
CA GLN A 284 -2.88 17.17 -14.28
C GLN A 284 -1.36 17.16 -14.47
N THR A 285 -0.76 15.99 -14.26
CA THR A 285 0.67 15.67 -14.39
C THR A 285 0.81 14.38 -15.21
N TYR A 286 2.05 13.96 -15.48
CA TYR A 286 2.33 12.56 -15.74
C TYR A 286 1.98 11.72 -14.50
N MET A 287 1.54 10.48 -14.71
CA MET A 287 1.08 9.60 -13.64
C MET A 287 2.15 8.55 -13.27
N ILE A 288 1.90 7.75 -12.23
CA ILE A 288 2.85 6.82 -11.59
C ILE A 288 3.78 6.10 -12.58
N TYR A 289 3.24 5.37 -13.57
CA TYR A 289 4.09 4.60 -14.49
C TYR A 289 4.71 5.44 -15.61
N ASP A 290 4.13 6.58 -15.95
CA ASP A 290 4.75 7.54 -16.89
C ASP A 290 6.04 8.09 -16.28
N ILE A 291 5.99 8.48 -14.99
CA ILE A 291 7.15 8.95 -14.22
C ILE A 291 8.21 7.84 -14.14
N ALA A 292 7.82 6.61 -13.78
CA ALA A 292 8.76 5.48 -13.70
C ALA A 292 9.42 5.14 -15.05
N ALA A 293 8.67 5.23 -16.16
CA ALA A 293 9.20 5.02 -17.51
C ALA A 293 10.14 6.16 -17.97
N LEU A 294 9.80 7.42 -17.67
CA LEU A 294 10.70 8.56 -17.90
C LEU A 294 11.99 8.44 -17.08
N GLN A 295 11.90 8.09 -15.80
CA GLN A 295 13.07 7.85 -14.94
C GLN A 295 13.89 6.64 -15.40
N THR A 296 13.27 5.62 -15.97
CA THR A 296 13.99 4.49 -16.59
C THR A 296 14.82 4.93 -17.80
N MET A 297 14.32 5.88 -18.61
CA MET A 297 15.03 6.41 -19.77
C MET A 297 16.12 7.44 -19.41
N TYR A 298 15.88 8.25 -18.39
CA TYR A 298 16.67 9.49 -18.14
C TYR A 298 17.30 9.56 -16.74
N GLY A 299 17.05 8.58 -15.87
CA GLY A 299 17.45 8.54 -14.46
C GLY A 299 16.63 9.51 -13.59
N ALA A 300 16.31 9.13 -12.35
CA ALA A 300 15.58 9.99 -11.42
C ALA A 300 16.40 11.21 -10.95
N ASN A 301 15.75 12.36 -10.81
CA ASN A 301 16.36 13.59 -10.29
C ASN A 301 16.02 13.79 -8.80
N PHE A 302 16.96 13.39 -7.96
CA PHE A 302 16.90 13.53 -6.51
C PHE A 302 17.29 14.94 -5.98
N ASN A 303 17.46 15.95 -6.87
CA ASN A 303 17.66 17.35 -6.47
C ASN A 303 16.35 18.17 -6.46
N THR A 304 15.30 17.65 -7.09
CA THR A 304 13.97 18.25 -7.06
C THR A 304 13.47 18.25 -5.62
N ASN A 305 13.07 19.42 -5.11
CA ASN A 305 12.53 19.62 -3.77
C ASN A 305 13.36 19.00 -2.63
N SER A 306 14.68 18.81 -2.84
CA SER A 306 15.56 17.89 -2.08
C SER A 306 15.91 18.26 -0.62
N GLY A 307 15.03 18.95 0.08
CA GLY A 307 15.02 19.15 1.53
C GLY A 307 13.58 19.40 1.99
N ASN A 308 13.33 19.23 3.28
CA ASN A 308 11.99 19.17 3.90
C ASN A 308 10.93 20.07 3.21
N THR A 309 9.99 19.42 2.52
CA THR A 309 8.97 20.05 1.70
C THR A 309 7.57 19.75 2.22
N THR A 310 6.78 20.79 2.45
CA THR A 310 5.35 20.68 2.80
C THR A 310 4.49 20.85 1.54
N TYR A 311 3.75 19.80 1.20
CA TYR A 311 2.71 19.81 0.18
C TYR A 311 1.34 19.99 0.84
N SER A 312 0.53 20.94 0.37
CA SER A 312 -0.85 21.10 0.82
C SER A 312 -1.78 21.43 -0.35
N TRP A 313 -3.08 21.23 -0.16
CA TRP A 313 -4.08 21.46 -1.20
C TRP A 313 -5.21 22.36 -0.71
N SER A 314 -5.81 23.13 -1.62
CA SER A 314 -7.01 23.91 -1.33
C SER A 314 -8.27 23.05 -1.46
N PRO A 315 -9.11 22.92 -0.41
CA PRO A 315 -10.40 22.22 -0.50
C PRO A 315 -11.40 22.91 -1.46
N THR A 316 -11.17 24.17 -1.80
CA THR A 316 -12.10 25.02 -2.58
C THR A 316 -11.69 25.20 -4.04
N THR A 317 -10.41 25.05 -4.37
CA THR A 317 -9.88 25.24 -5.73
C THR A 317 -9.11 24.03 -6.28
N GLY A 318 -8.68 23.10 -5.42
CA GLY A 318 -7.86 21.94 -5.81
C GLY A 318 -6.41 22.32 -6.12
N GLU A 319 -6.03 23.58 -5.91
CA GLU A 319 -4.66 24.05 -6.10
C GLU A 319 -3.73 23.39 -5.09
N MET A 320 -2.64 22.81 -5.60
CA MET A 320 -1.52 22.32 -4.82
C MET A 320 -0.57 23.47 -4.46
N PHE A 321 -0.05 23.47 -3.26
CA PHE A 321 0.97 24.38 -2.74
C PHE A 321 2.19 23.57 -2.35
N ILE A 322 3.38 24.07 -2.68
CA ILE A 322 4.67 23.52 -2.26
C ILE A 322 5.34 24.59 -1.40
N ASN A 323 5.57 24.31 -0.12
CA ASN A 323 6.10 25.28 0.85
C ASN A 323 5.32 26.62 0.86
N GLY A 324 3.99 26.53 0.74
CA GLY A 324 3.08 27.68 0.66
C GLY A 324 3.00 28.39 -0.71
N VAL A 325 3.76 27.95 -1.71
CA VAL A 325 3.74 28.52 -3.08
C VAL A 325 2.79 27.72 -3.97
N GLY A 326 1.74 28.37 -4.46
CA GLY A 326 0.71 27.76 -5.33
C GLY A 326 1.26 27.34 -6.69
N GLN A 327 0.84 26.17 -7.16
CA GLN A 327 1.28 25.54 -8.41
C GLN A 327 0.28 25.71 -9.58
N GLY A 328 -0.74 26.57 -9.39
CA GLY A 328 -1.77 26.89 -10.37
C GLY A 328 -2.98 25.96 -10.27
N ALA A 329 -4.12 26.53 -9.87
CA ALA A 329 -5.37 25.82 -9.67
C ALA A 329 -5.84 25.02 -10.91
N PRO A 330 -6.29 23.76 -10.71
CA PRO A 330 -6.94 22.97 -11.75
C PRO A 330 -8.38 23.41 -12.02
N GLY A 331 -8.92 22.99 -13.17
CA GLY A 331 -10.33 23.17 -13.49
C GLY A 331 -11.25 22.48 -12.49
N GLY A 332 -12.36 23.14 -12.14
CA GLY A 332 -13.49 22.52 -11.45
C GLY A 332 -13.22 21.98 -10.03
N ASN A 333 -12.19 22.45 -9.32
CA ASN A 333 -11.81 21.96 -7.98
C ASN A 333 -11.53 20.43 -7.97
N ARG A 334 -10.96 19.89 -9.04
CA ARG A 334 -10.54 18.48 -9.08
C ARG A 334 -9.07 18.35 -8.71
N VAL A 335 -8.71 17.32 -7.95
CA VAL A 335 -7.32 16.96 -7.65
C VAL A 335 -7.07 15.58 -8.26
N PHE A 336 -6.14 15.51 -9.21
CA PHE A 336 -5.79 14.28 -9.94
C PHE A 336 -4.36 14.39 -10.50
N LEU A 337 -3.37 14.07 -9.67
CA LEU A 337 -1.94 14.23 -9.99
C LEU A 337 -1.05 13.21 -9.28
N THR A 338 0.19 13.07 -9.72
CA THR A 338 1.24 12.31 -9.03
C THR A 338 2.35 13.25 -8.55
N VAL A 339 2.75 13.10 -7.29
CA VAL A 339 3.86 13.83 -6.65
C VAL A 339 5.16 13.03 -6.81
N TRP A 340 6.25 13.74 -7.04
CA TRP A 340 7.63 13.27 -6.94
C TRP A 340 8.38 14.26 -6.07
N ASP A 341 8.97 13.77 -4.97
CA ASP A 341 10.04 14.47 -4.26
C ASP A 341 11.37 13.76 -4.53
N GLY A 342 12.46 14.51 -4.46
CA GLY A 342 13.81 14.02 -4.69
C GLY A 342 14.58 13.69 -3.41
N ASN A 343 14.29 14.33 -2.27
CA ASN A 343 14.91 14.03 -0.98
C ASN A 343 14.30 14.90 0.12
N GLY A 344 14.17 14.41 1.36
CA GLY A 344 13.83 15.33 2.43
C GLY A 344 13.40 14.66 3.72
N ASN A 345 12.51 15.37 4.39
CA ASN A 345 11.63 14.85 5.41
C ASN A 345 10.34 15.64 5.20
N ASP A 346 9.50 15.10 4.35
CA ASP A 346 8.48 15.82 3.61
C ASP A 346 7.10 15.55 4.20
N THR A 347 6.17 16.47 4.00
CA THR A 347 4.87 16.46 4.69
C THR A 347 3.72 16.66 3.73
N TYR A 348 2.74 15.76 3.75
CA TYR A 348 1.41 16.03 3.24
C TYR A 348 0.57 16.69 4.33
N ASP A 349 0.28 17.98 4.17
CA ASP A 349 -0.52 18.76 5.11
C ASP A 349 -1.94 18.95 4.59
N PHE A 350 -2.88 18.18 5.15
CA PHE A 350 -4.31 18.25 4.88
C PHE A 350 -5.11 18.88 6.03
N SER A 351 -4.45 19.57 6.97
CA SER A 351 -5.07 20.21 8.16
C SER A 351 -6.19 21.22 7.87
N ASN A 352 -6.34 21.65 6.62
CA ASN A 352 -7.42 22.53 6.18
C ASN A 352 -8.68 21.80 5.66
N TYR A 353 -8.67 20.46 5.59
CA TYR A 353 -9.81 19.63 5.21
C TYR A 353 -10.70 19.30 6.42
N THR A 354 -12.00 19.19 6.16
CA THR A 354 -13.02 18.77 7.17
C THR A 354 -13.79 17.54 6.71
N SER A 355 -13.30 16.85 5.68
CA SER A 355 -13.84 15.59 5.17
C SER A 355 -12.93 14.46 5.60
N ASN A 356 -13.51 13.31 5.94
CA ASN A 356 -12.78 12.08 6.23
C ASN A 356 -11.79 11.78 5.11
N LEU A 357 -10.50 11.83 5.45
CA LEU A 357 -9.38 11.59 4.56
C LEU A 357 -9.04 10.11 4.50
N SER A 358 -8.46 9.69 3.39
CA SER A 358 -7.70 8.45 3.31
C SER A 358 -6.33 8.80 2.77
N ILE A 359 -5.34 8.88 3.65
CA ILE A 359 -3.97 9.26 3.35
C ILE A 359 -3.13 7.98 3.28
N ASN A 360 -2.36 7.83 2.22
CA ASN A 360 -1.42 6.73 2.07
C ASN A 360 -0.09 7.25 1.52
N LEU A 361 0.96 7.13 2.33
CA LEU A 361 2.31 7.61 2.03
C LEU A 361 3.18 6.57 1.30
N SER A 362 2.67 5.37 1.05
CA SER A 362 3.43 4.31 0.38
C SER A 362 3.68 4.63 -1.11
N PRO A 363 4.85 4.25 -1.67
CA PRO A 363 5.16 4.43 -3.09
C PRO A 363 4.12 3.79 -4.02
N GLY A 364 3.74 4.50 -5.09
CA GLY A 364 2.73 4.04 -6.04
C GLY A 364 1.30 3.90 -5.49
N GLN A 365 1.05 4.28 -4.22
CA GLN A 365 -0.30 4.40 -3.66
C GLN A 365 -0.87 5.81 -3.85
N PHE A 366 -2.08 6.04 -3.34
CA PHE A 366 -2.79 7.29 -3.49
C PHE A 366 -3.62 7.63 -2.25
N SER A 367 -3.86 8.92 -2.09
CA SER A 367 -4.67 9.51 -1.03
C SER A 367 -5.96 10.10 -1.59
N VAL A 368 -7.07 9.97 -0.86
CA VAL A 368 -8.36 10.63 -1.11
C VAL A 368 -8.50 11.78 -0.12
N THR A 369 -8.55 13.02 -0.62
CA THR A 369 -8.76 14.22 0.19
C THR A 369 -10.23 14.58 0.32
N SER A 370 -11.00 14.36 -0.76
CA SER A 370 -12.45 14.54 -0.76
C SER A 370 -13.08 13.89 -1.98
N ALA A 371 -14.20 13.18 -1.77
CA ALA A 371 -15.02 12.67 -2.87
C ALA A 371 -15.50 13.79 -3.82
N ALA A 372 -15.65 15.03 -3.33
CA ALA A 372 -15.99 16.19 -4.14
C ALA A 372 -14.84 16.66 -5.07
N GLN A 373 -13.59 16.29 -4.77
CA GLN A 373 -12.42 16.63 -5.60
C GLN A 373 -11.98 15.48 -6.53
N LEU A 374 -12.51 14.25 -6.37
CA LEU A 374 -12.20 13.12 -7.24
C LEU A 374 -12.62 13.39 -8.70
N ALA A 375 -11.73 13.11 -9.64
CA ALA A 375 -12.02 13.18 -11.06
C ALA A 375 -13.09 12.14 -11.46
N ASN A 376 -14.17 12.58 -12.09
CA ASN A 376 -15.18 11.69 -12.66
C ASN A 376 -14.71 11.20 -14.05
N LEU A 377 -14.49 9.90 -14.15
CA LEU A 377 -13.97 9.23 -15.35
C LEU A 377 -15.09 8.77 -16.29
N GLY A 378 -16.35 8.97 -15.91
CA GLY A 378 -17.53 8.67 -16.72
C GLY A 378 -18.25 7.39 -16.31
N PHE A 379 -19.54 7.32 -16.65
CA PHE A 379 -20.41 6.15 -16.42
C PHE A 379 -20.47 5.63 -14.97
N GLY A 380 -20.20 6.50 -13.98
CA GLY A 380 -20.18 6.15 -12.55
C GLY A 380 -18.80 5.78 -12.00
N ASN A 381 -17.76 5.78 -12.84
CA ASN A 381 -16.38 5.53 -12.44
C ASN A 381 -15.70 6.85 -12.06
N PHE A 382 -14.89 6.80 -11.01
CA PHE A 382 -14.08 7.91 -10.52
C PHE A 382 -12.60 7.50 -10.46
N ALA A 383 -11.69 8.46 -10.45
CA ALA A 383 -10.30 8.19 -10.08
C ALA A 383 -10.27 7.54 -8.68
N PRO A 384 -9.39 6.55 -8.44
CA PRO A 384 -9.34 5.88 -7.15
C PRO A 384 -8.78 6.76 -6.02
N GLY A 385 -8.02 7.81 -6.39
CA GLY A 385 -7.45 8.78 -5.47
C GLY A 385 -7.42 10.19 -6.05
N ASN A 386 -7.03 11.15 -5.21
CA ASN A 386 -6.79 12.55 -5.55
C ASN A 386 -5.30 12.80 -5.83
N VAL A 387 -4.47 12.44 -4.84
CA VAL A 387 -3.01 12.64 -4.84
C VAL A 387 -2.36 11.27 -4.89
N PHE A 388 -1.49 11.04 -5.87
CA PHE A 388 -0.78 9.77 -6.06
C PHE A 388 0.71 9.97 -5.74
N ASN A 389 1.36 8.95 -5.20
CA ASN A 389 2.80 8.97 -4.95
C ASN A 389 3.52 8.29 -6.12
N ALA A 390 4.65 8.83 -6.58
CA ALA A 390 5.51 8.15 -7.53
C ALA A 390 6.04 6.81 -6.96
N LEU A 391 6.57 5.94 -7.84
CA LEU A 391 7.34 4.78 -7.41
C LEU A 391 8.75 5.21 -7.00
N GLN A 392 9.35 4.49 -6.04
CA GLN A 392 10.77 4.62 -5.73
C GLN A 392 11.62 4.21 -6.94
N PHE A 393 12.63 5.01 -7.25
CA PHE A 393 13.58 4.68 -8.30
C PHE A 393 14.60 3.66 -7.78
N ASN A 394 14.53 2.41 -8.26
CA ASN A 394 15.39 1.29 -7.83
C ASN A 394 15.35 0.97 -6.32
N GLY A 395 14.23 1.25 -5.64
CA GLY A 395 14.09 1.06 -4.19
C GLY A 395 14.84 2.09 -3.33
N ASP A 396 15.28 3.20 -3.92
CA ASP A 396 15.87 4.32 -3.19
C ASP A 396 14.79 5.03 -2.36
N THR A 397 15.00 5.14 -1.06
CA THR A 397 14.01 5.67 -0.10
C THR A 397 13.95 7.19 -0.07
N ARG A 398 14.83 7.91 -0.78
CA ARG A 398 14.87 9.38 -0.74
C ARG A 398 13.64 10.06 -1.35
N SER A 399 12.88 9.37 -2.20
CA SER A 399 11.64 9.91 -2.79
C SER A 399 10.38 9.51 -2.01
N LEU A 400 10.52 9.19 -0.72
CA LEU A 400 9.37 8.97 0.16
C LEU A 400 8.73 10.32 0.54
N ILE A 401 7.53 10.24 1.11
CA ILE A 401 6.93 11.32 1.87
C ILE A 401 6.81 10.79 3.28
N GLU A 402 7.55 11.37 4.22
CA GLU A 402 7.69 10.80 5.56
C GLU A 402 6.51 11.17 6.47
N ASN A 403 5.80 12.27 6.24
CA ASN A 403 4.89 12.82 7.24
C ASN A 403 3.51 13.15 6.68
N ALA A 404 2.48 13.05 7.53
CA ALA A 404 1.12 13.46 7.19
C ALA A 404 0.42 14.16 8.36
N ASN A 405 -0.26 15.26 8.05
CA ASN A 405 -1.27 15.85 8.92
C ASN A 405 -2.65 15.57 8.32
N GLY A 406 -3.51 14.91 9.10
CA GLY A 406 -4.94 14.79 8.87
C GLY A 406 -5.67 16.13 8.96
N GLY A 407 -6.98 16.10 8.76
CA GLY A 407 -7.88 17.25 8.80
C GLY A 407 -8.62 17.37 10.13
N SER A 408 -9.90 17.74 10.05
CA SER A 408 -10.85 17.65 11.17
C SER A 408 -11.94 16.59 10.93
N GLY A 409 -11.63 15.57 10.12
CA GLY A 409 -12.51 14.46 9.76
C GLY A 409 -12.20 13.21 10.58
N ASN A 410 -12.91 12.10 10.34
CA ASN A 410 -12.45 10.79 10.85
C ASN A 410 -11.55 10.17 9.77
N ASP A 411 -10.24 10.27 9.96
CA ASP A 411 -9.25 10.06 8.91
C ASP A 411 -8.57 8.69 9.00
N TRP A 412 -8.09 8.21 7.85
CA TRP A 412 -7.34 6.95 7.74
C TRP A 412 -5.94 7.28 7.23
N ILE A 413 -4.91 7.07 8.05
CA ILE A 413 -3.55 7.55 7.78
C ILE A 413 -2.59 6.35 7.76
N PHE A 414 -2.12 6.01 6.56
CA PHE A 414 -1.16 4.94 6.32
C PHE A 414 0.22 5.52 6.00
N GLY A 415 1.23 5.07 6.74
CA GLY A 415 2.63 5.36 6.52
C GLY A 415 3.24 4.63 5.32
N ASN A 416 4.53 4.32 5.41
CA ASN A 416 5.28 3.59 4.40
C ASN A 416 6.34 2.65 5.01
N GLY A 417 7.52 2.55 4.41
CA GLY A 417 8.58 1.62 4.84
C GLY A 417 9.78 2.32 5.48
N GLY A 418 9.61 3.56 5.90
CA GLY A 418 10.57 4.33 6.67
C GLY A 418 9.85 5.23 7.65
N ASN A 419 10.58 5.71 8.66
CA ASN A 419 10.06 6.47 9.80
C ASN A 419 9.11 7.59 9.41
N ASN A 420 7.90 7.60 9.97
CA ASN A 420 6.86 8.56 9.68
C ASN A 420 6.44 9.40 10.89
N THR A 421 6.07 10.66 10.67
CA THR A 421 5.31 11.46 11.66
C THR A 421 3.88 11.63 11.16
N LEU A 422 2.93 11.00 11.85
CA LEU A 422 1.52 10.99 11.48
C LEU A 422 0.69 11.68 12.57
N ILE A 423 -0.06 12.71 12.20
CA ILE A 423 -0.88 13.52 13.10
C ILE A 423 -2.32 13.51 12.60
N GLY A 424 -3.30 13.14 13.42
CA GLY A 424 -4.73 13.13 13.07
C GLY A 424 -5.36 14.51 13.18
N ASN A 425 -5.12 15.15 14.32
CA ASN A 425 -5.66 16.42 14.83
C ASN A 425 -7.01 16.29 15.55
N ALA A 426 -8.12 16.17 14.83
CA ALA A 426 -9.44 16.14 15.46
C ALA A 426 -10.41 15.26 14.66
N GLY A 427 -10.92 14.20 15.27
CA GLY A 427 -11.53 13.13 14.51
C GLY A 427 -11.80 11.88 15.33
N ASN A 428 -11.88 10.74 14.66
CA ASN A 428 -11.74 9.42 15.29
C ASN A 428 -10.90 8.66 14.27
N ASP A 429 -9.59 8.82 14.41
CA ASP A 429 -8.63 8.59 13.35
C ASP A 429 -8.00 7.20 13.46
N VAL A 430 -7.60 6.64 12.33
CA VAL A 430 -7.01 5.30 12.24
C VAL A 430 -5.63 5.42 11.61
N PHE A 431 -4.60 5.03 12.35
CA PHE A 431 -3.21 5.07 11.91
C PHE A 431 -2.65 3.66 11.71
N LEU A 432 -1.82 3.54 10.68
CA LEU A 432 -0.91 2.44 10.52
C LEU A 432 0.46 2.99 10.09
N GLY A 433 1.47 2.90 10.95
CA GLY A 433 2.85 3.26 10.63
C GLY A 433 3.43 2.36 9.52
N ILE A 434 3.12 1.06 9.60
CA ILE A 434 3.50 -0.05 8.69
C ILE A 434 4.91 -0.58 8.91
N GLY A 435 5.92 0.29 8.94
CA GLY A 435 7.31 -0.12 9.03
C GLY A 435 8.29 1.04 9.10
N GLY A 436 8.94 1.15 10.24
CA GLY A 436 9.83 2.26 10.59
C GLY A 436 9.82 2.44 12.10
N ALA A 437 10.48 3.48 12.59
CA ALA A 437 10.25 3.97 13.95
C ALA A 437 9.43 5.25 13.84
N ASP A 438 8.13 5.11 14.05
CA ASP A 438 7.10 6.09 13.70
C ASP A 438 6.66 6.91 14.92
N SER A 439 6.13 8.11 14.65
CA SER A 439 5.60 9.03 15.65
C SER A 439 4.14 9.32 15.33
N LEU A 440 3.25 8.67 16.06
CA LEU A 440 1.80 8.68 15.86
C LEU A 440 1.13 9.54 16.94
N SER A 441 0.35 10.53 16.50
CA SER A 441 -0.42 11.43 17.37
C SER A 441 -1.87 11.51 16.90
N GLY A 442 -2.82 11.03 17.70
CA GLY A 442 -4.25 11.10 17.40
C GLY A 442 -4.75 12.55 17.48
N GLY A 443 -5.09 13.00 18.69
CA GLY A 443 -5.41 14.39 18.98
C GLY A 443 -6.67 14.55 19.82
N GLU A 444 -7.72 15.17 19.28
CA GLU A 444 -9.07 15.21 19.88
C GLU A 444 -9.97 14.17 19.21
N GLY A 445 -10.23 13.04 19.87
CA GLY A 445 -10.91 11.94 19.20
C GLY A 445 -11.01 10.66 20.01
N ASN A 446 -11.52 9.58 19.38
CA ASN A 446 -11.31 8.22 19.88
C ASN A 446 -10.50 7.50 18.80
N ASP A 447 -9.18 7.59 18.94
CA ASP A 447 -8.25 7.27 17.87
C ASP A 447 -7.72 5.84 17.99
N THR A 448 -7.30 5.25 16.88
CA THR A 448 -6.70 3.92 16.84
C THR A 448 -5.34 3.99 16.18
N LEU A 449 -4.29 3.92 16.99
CA LEU A 449 -2.90 4.01 16.58
C LEU A 449 -2.28 2.62 16.60
N THR A 450 -1.94 2.08 15.43
CA THR A 450 -0.96 0.98 15.34
C THR A 450 0.32 1.51 14.75
N GLY A 451 1.43 1.30 15.46
CA GLY A 451 2.78 1.50 14.94
C GLY A 451 3.06 0.53 13.81
N ASP A 452 3.55 -0.65 14.16
CA ASP A 452 4.12 -1.57 13.19
C ASP A 452 3.17 -2.67 12.65
N GLY A 453 3.45 -3.16 11.45
CA GLY A 453 2.83 -4.38 10.89
C GLY A 453 1.41 -4.25 10.33
N PRO A 454 0.65 -5.36 10.15
CA PRO A 454 -0.77 -5.29 9.83
C PRO A 454 -1.53 -4.84 11.08
N VAL A 455 -2.39 -3.81 10.96
CA VAL A 455 -3.10 -3.19 12.10
C VAL A 455 -3.47 -4.23 13.16
N VAL A 456 -2.90 -4.10 14.37
CA VAL A 456 -3.19 -4.97 15.51
C VAL A 456 -4.47 -4.46 16.17
N TRP A 457 -5.51 -4.56 15.36
CA TRP A 457 -6.90 -4.71 15.70
C TRP A 457 -7.05 -5.70 16.87
N ASP A 458 -7.29 -5.20 18.07
CA ASP A 458 -7.47 -5.99 19.30
C ASP A 458 -8.91 -6.56 19.45
N GLY A 459 -9.17 -7.40 20.45
CA GLY A 459 -10.53 -7.66 20.94
C GLY A 459 -11.51 -8.14 19.86
N ALA A 460 -12.58 -7.37 19.60
CA ALA A 460 -13.51 -7.63 18.50
C ALA A 460 -12.79 -7.70 17.15
N ALA A 461 -11.83 -6.81 16.97
CA ALA A 461 -11.06 -6.59 15.77
C ALA A 461 -10.03 -7.71 15.52
N THR A 462 -9.42 -8.31 16.55
CA THR A 462 -8.63 -9.55 16.38
C THR A 462 -9.53 -10.75 16.13
N SER A 463 -10.70 -10.78 16.76
CA SER A 463 -11.67 -11.86 16.54
C SER A 463 -12.13 -11.90 15.08
N ILE A 464 -12.38 -10.74 14.47
CA ILE A 464 -12.62 -10.62 13.02
C ILE A 464 -11.40 -11.08 12.22
N HIS A 465 -10.18 -10.66 12.57
CA HIS A 465 -8.97 -11.10 11.88
C HIS A 465 -8.80 -12.63 11.94
N ARG A 466 -9.03 -13.24 13.10
CA ARG A 466 -8.99 -14.70 13.29
C ARG A 466 -10.10 -15.41 12.51
N LEU A 467 -11.29 -14.83 12.37
CA LEU A 467 -12.33 -15.36 11.48
C LEU A 467 -11.92 -15.32 10.00
N TYR A 468 -11.31 -14.24 9.52
CA TYR A 468 -10.74 -14.16 8.16
C TYR A 468 -9.67 -15.24 7.93
N LEU A 469 -8.72 -15.41 8.85
CA LEU A 469 -7.69 -16.45 8.74
C LEU A 469 -8.30 -17.86 8.82
N ALA A 470 -9.24 -18.11 9.73
CA ALA A 470 -9.85 -19.43 9.91
C ALA A 470 -10.71 -19.85 8.71
N THR A 471 -11.49 -18.92 8.15
CA THR A 471 -12.45 -19.23 7.09
C THR A 471 -11.91 -19.00 5.68
N LEU A 472 -11.11 -17.96 5.45
CA LEU A 472 -10.63 -17.55 4.12
C LEU A 472 -9.11 -17.74 3.94
N ASN A 473 -8.37 -18.10 4.99
CA ASN A 473 -6.91 -18.31 4.98
C ASN A 473 -6.10 -17.10 4.47
N ARG A 474 -6.60 -15.88 4.70
CA ARG A 474 -5.94 -14.61 4.36
C ARG A 474 -6.18 -13.55 5.42
N ALA A 475 -5.35 -12.52 5.42
CA ALA A 475 -5.61 -11.29 6.15
C ALA A 475 -6.88 -10.57 5.62
N PRO A 476 -7.56 -9.80 6.47
CA PRO A 476 -8.69 -8.98 6.06
C PRO A 476 -8.26 -7.76 5.21
N ASP A 477 -9.19 -7.22 4.43
CA ASP A 477 -9.10 -5.89 3.84
C ASP A 477 -9.65 -4.84 4.84
N GLY A 478 -9.10 -3.62 4.85
CA GLY A 478 -9.41 -2.61 5.90
C GLY A 478 -10.91 -2.25 6.02
N LEU A 479 -11.62 -2.12 4.89
CA LEU A 479 -13.04 -1.75 4.90
C LEU A 479 -13.95 -2.92 5.32
N GLY A 480 -13.70 -4.13 4.79
CA GLY A 480 -14.40 -5.35 5.18
C GLY A 480 -14.16 -5.68 6.66
N HIS A 481 -12.93 -5.48 7.14
CA HIS A 481 -12.58 -5.59 8.54
C HIS A 481 -13.40 -4.64 9.42
N GLN A 482 -13.32 -3.33 9.18
CA GLN A 482 -14.03 -2.31 9.95
C GLN A 482 -15.55 -2.56 9.97
N SER A 483 -16.12 -3.02 8.85
CA SER A 483 -17.55 -3.38 8.77
C SER A 483 -17.93 -4.49 9.76
N TRP A 484 -17.13 -5.57 9.83
CA TRP A 484 -17.36 -6.67 10.77
C TRP A 484 -17.03 -6.30 12.21
N VAL A 485 -16.05 -5.43 12.45
CA VAL A 485 -15.73 -4.88 13.78
C VAL A 485 -16.88 -4.04 14.30
N ASN A 486 -17.41 -3.14 13.47
CA ASN A 486 -18.59 -2.34 13.80
C ASN A 486 -19.82 -3.22 14.07
N ALA A 487 -19.98 -4.33 13.33
CA ALA A 487 -21.06 -5.29 13.57
C ALA A 487 -20.94 -5.97 14.95
N LEU A 488 -19.74 -6.40 15.35
CA LEU A 488 -19.50 -7.05 16.64
C LEU A 488 -19.58 -6.03 17.80
N ASN A 489 -19.02 -4.84 17.64
CA ASN A 489 -19.10 -3.73 18.60
C ASN A 489 -20.53 -3.18 18.78
N SER A 490 -21.38 -3.27 17.75
CA SER A 490 -22.81 -2.93 17.85
C SER A 490 -23.69 -4.06 18.42
N GLY A 491 -23.07 -5.15 18.90
CA GLY A 491 -23.72 -6.19 19.69
C GLY A 491 -24.14 -7.45 18.92
N GLN A 492 -23.64 -7.68 17.69
CA GLN A 492 -23.73 -9.00 17.08
C GLN A 492 -22.81 -10.00 17.78
N SER A 493 -23.22 -11.27 17.87
CA SER A 493 -22.36 -12.32 18.40
C SER A 493 -21.31 -12.75 17.37
N ILE A 494 -20.18 -13.28 17.84
CA ILE A 494 -19.11 -13.77 16.96
C ILE A 494 -19.59 -14.90 16.03
N GLU A 495 -20.56 -15.72 16.45
CA GLU A 495 -21.20 -16.75 15.62
C GLU A 495 -22.06 -16.15 14.49
N GLN A 496 -22.75 -15.03 14.75
CA GLN A 496 -23.51 -14.30 13.73
C GLN A 496 -22.58 -13.70 12.68
N VAL A 497 -21.44 -13.16 13.10
CA VAL A 497 -20.40 -12.68 12.19
C VAL A 497 -19.76 -13.84 11.43
N ALA A 498 -19.45 -14.97 12.09
CA ALA A 498 -18.95 -16.18 11.45
C ALA A 498 -19.92 -16.75 10.39
N THR A 499 -21.24 -16.60 10.57
CA THR A 499 -22.25 -16.91 9.53
C THR A 499 -21.96 -16.10 8.26
N GLY A 500 -21.64 -14.80 8.40
CA GLY A 500 -21.29 -13.92 7.29
C GLY A 500 -20.11 -14.42 6.47
N PHE A 501 -19.06 -14.91 7.12
CA PHE A 501 -17.90 -15.51 6.46
C PHE A 501 -18.24 -16.79 5.69
N ILE A 502 -18.81 -17.80 6.35
CA ILE A 502 -19.03 -19.12 5.72
C ILE A 502 -20.19 -19.13 4.72
N SER A 503 -21.08 -18.13 4.76
CA SER A 503 -22.12 -17.92 3.75
C SER A 503 -21.71 -16.95 2.63
N SER A 504 -20.54 -16.31 2.73
CA SER A 504 -20.07 -15.33 1.74
C SER A 504 -19.90 -15.95 0.34
N ALA A 505 -20.06 -15.10 -0.68
CA ALA A 505 -19.78 -15.51 -2.07
C ALA A 505 -18.31 -15.92 -2.25
N GLU A 506 -17.38 -15.31 -1.50
CA GLU A 506 -15.96 -15.64 -1.50
C GLU A 506 -15.70 -17.05 -0.97
N PHE A 507 -16.14 -17.37 0.25
CA PHE A 507 -15.95 -18.71 0.85
C PHE A 507 -16.53 -19.82 -0.05
N ASN A 508 -17.73 -19.60 -0.58
CA ASN A 508 -18.38 -20.54 -1.49
C ASN A 508 -17.67 -20.66 -2.85
N SER A 509 -17.03 -19.59 -3.35
CA SER A 509 -16.26 -19.62 -4.59
C SER A 509 -14.89 -20.28 -4.42
N VAL A 510 -14.26 -20.16 -3.26
CA VAL A 510 -12.92 -20.72 -2.97
C VAL A 510 -12.99 -22.21 -2.63
N TYR A 511 -13.94 -22.61 -1.77
CA TYR A 511 -13.98 -23.98 -1.23
C TYR A 511 -15.16 -24.83 -1.74
N GLY A 512 -16.21 -24.22 -2.28
CA GLY A 512 -17.41 -24.93 -2.72
C GLY A 512 -18.18 -25.63 -1.59
N PRO A 513 -19.10 -26.56 -1.93
CA PRO A 513 -19.90 -27.28 -0.94
C PRO A 513 -19.08 -28.36 -0.23
N LEU A 514 -18.68 -28.10 1.01
CA LEU A 514 -17.94 -29.03 1.88
C LEU A 514 -18.87 -29.92 2.71
N ASN A 515 -18.53 -31.21 2.86
CA ASN A 515 -19.08 -32.07 3.91
C ASN A 515 -18.44 -31.80 5.28
N ASN A 516 -18.90 -32.44 6.35
CA ASN A 516 -18.43 -32.15 7.72
C ASN A 516 -16.95 -32.51 7.95
N GLU A 517 -16.47 -33.62 7.39
CA GLU A 517 -15.08 -34.06 7.46
C GLU A 517 -14.15 -33.08 6.71
N GLN A 518 -14.55 -32.67 5.51
CA GLN A 518 -13.84 -31.68 4.70
C GLN A 518 -13.81 -30.30 5.37
N PHE A 519 -14.91 -29.88 6.01
CA PHE A 519 -15.01 -28.62 6.72
C PHE A 519 -14.08 -28.56 7.95
N VAL A 520 -14.06 -29.61 8.78
CA VAL A 520 -13.13 -29.69 9.92
C VAL A 520 -11.68 -29.77 9.44
N THR A 521 -11.40 -30.51 8.36
CA THR A 521 -10.06 -30.58 7.77
C THR A 521 -9.58 -29.21 7.25
N LEU A 522 -10.47 -28.42 6.63
CA LEU A 522 -10.17 -27.06 6.21
C LEU A 522 -9.78 -26.18 7.39
N LEU A 523 -10.53 -26.22 8.50
CA LEU A 523 -10.23 -25.40 9.68
C LEU A 523 -8.90 -25.80 10.32
N TYR A 524 -8.59 -27.09 10.45
CA TYR A 524 -7.26 -27.55 10.88
C TYR A 524 -6.13 -27.01 10.00
N ASN A 525 -6.29 -27.05 8.68
CA ASN A 525 -5.31 -26.52 7.73
C ASN A 525 -5.19 -24.99 7.80
N ASN A 526 -6.30 -24.26 7.92
CA ASN A 526 -6.28 -22.79 7.94
C ASN A 526 -5.74 -22.24 9.27
N VAL A 527 -6.17 -22.81 10.39
CA VAL A 527 -5.95 -22.29 11.74
C VAL A 527 -4.66 -22.85 12.33
N LEU A 528 -4.52 -24.17 12.31
CA LEU A 528 -3.40 -24.88 12.94
C LEU A 528 -2.27 -25.19 11.95
N LYS A 529 -2.50 -25.04 10.63
CA LYS A 529 -1.52 -25.32 9.55
C LYS A 529 -0.93 -26.74 9.63
N ARG A 530 -1.72 -27.69 10.17
CA ARG A 530 -1.38 -29.10 10.34
C ARG A 530 -2.57 -29.99 9.99
N ALA A 531 -2.30 -31.24 9.63
CA ALA A 531 -3.35 -32.23 9.47
C ALA A 531 -4.11 -32.46 10.79
N PRO A 532 -5.40 -32.83 10.75
CA PRO A 532 -6.17 -33.12 11.96
C PRO A 532 -5.57 -34.26 12.79
N ASP A 533 -5.50 -34.06 14.10
CA ASP A 533 -5.23 -35.16 15.03
C ASP A 533 -6.49 -36.04 15.20
N ALA A 534 -6.29 -37.35 15.37
CA ALA A 534 -7.39 -38.32 15.33
C ALA A 534 -8.45 -38.12 16.43
N GLY A 535 -8.06 -37.55 17.58
CA GLY A 535 -8.97 -37.29 18.71
C GLY A 535 -9.85 -36.07 18.45
N GLY A 536 -9.24 -34.92 18.21
CA GLY A 536 -9.94 -33.66 17.95
C GLY A 536 -10.77 -33.71 16.66
N PHE A 537 -10.26 -34.34 15.59
CA PHE A 537 -11.04 -34.54 14.37
C PHE A 537 -12.34 -35.32 14.61
N SER A 538 -12.25 -36.44 15.32
CA SER A 538 -13.40 -37.27 15.68
C SER A 538 -14.41 -36.51 16.54
N ALA A 539 -13.93 -35.72 17.50
CA ALA A 539 -14.78 -34.89 18.36
C ALA A 539 -15.53 -33.80 17.57
N TRP A 540 -14.83 -33.04 16.71
CA TRP A 540 -15.44 -31.96 15.92
C TRP A 540 -16.41 -32.47 14.86
N VAL A 541 -16.05 -33.53 14.12
CA VAL A 541 -16.94 -34.17 13.14
C VAL A 541 -18.15 -34.81 13.84
N GLY A 542 -17.94 -35.47 14.98
CA GLY A 542 -19.01 -36.01 15.82
C GLY A 542 -19.99 -34.94 16.30
N SER A 543 -19.48 -33.77 16.71
CA SER A 543 -20.29 -32.62 17.13
C SER A 543 -21.18 -32.08 16.00
N LEU A 544 -20.61 -31.87 14.79
CA LEU A 544 -21.38 -31.46 13.61
C LEU A 544 -22.44 -32.50 13.22
N ASN A 545 -22.11 -33.79 13.29
CA ASN A 545 -23.04 -34.88 13.00
C ASN A 545 -24.15 -35.01 14.06
N ALA A 546 -23.91 -34.55 15.29
CA ALA A 546 -24.88 -34.45 16.37
C ALA A 546 -25.75 -33.18 16.31
N GLY A 547 -25.51 -32.28 15.34
CA GLY A 547 -26.32 -31.09 15.10
C GLY A 547 -25.73 -29.77 15.60
N ALA A 548 -24.45 -29.73 15.98
CA ALA A 548 -23.75 -28.45 16.19
C ALA A 548 -23.68 -27.64 14.89
N SER A 549 -23.70 -26.31 15.01
CA SER A 549 -23.65 -25.41 13.86
C SER A 549 -22.21 -25.27 13.33
N ARG A 550 -22.05 -24.87 12.06
CA ARG A 550 -20.70 -24.70 11.48
C ARG A 550 -19.99 -23.48 12.05
N GLU A 551 -20.76 -22.45 12.36
CA GLU A 551 -20.35 -21.21 13.01
C GLU A 551 -19.74 -21.50 14.38
N SER A 552 -20.37 -22.35 15.21
CA SER A 552 -19.82 -22.68 16.53
C SER A 552 -18.51 -23.47 16.44
N VAL A 553 -18.31 -24.27 15.38
CA VAL A 553 -17.02 -24.93 15.13
C VAL A 553 -15.98 -23.92 14.62
N VAL A 554 -16.33 -23.01 13.70
CA VAL A 554 -15.42 -21.93 13.26
C VAL A 554 -14.93 -21.10 14.44
N VAL A 555 -15.85 -20.65 15.29
CA VAL A 555 -15.53 -19.89 16.52
C VAL A 555 -14.72 -20.75 17.49
N GLY A 556 -15.03 -22.05 17.63
CA GLY A 556 -14.23 -22.96 18.45
C GLY A 556 -12.78 -23.13 17.99
N PHE A 557 -12.50 -22.99 16.69
CA PHE A 557 -11.13 -22.95 16.15
C PHE A 557 -10.51 -21.54 16.23
N SER A 558 -11.23 -20.48 15.81
CA SER A 558 -10.71 -19.10 15.82
C SER A 558 -10.42 -18.62 17.25
N GLU A 559 -11.23 -19.04 18.21
CA GLU A 559 -11.10 -18.72 19.64
C GLU A 559 -10.50 -19.87 20.45
N SER A 560 -9.76 -20.76 19.81
CA SER A 560 -8.93 -21.76 20.49
C SER A 560 -7.71 -21.09 21.15
N GLY A 561 -7.26 -21.63 22.28
CA GLY A 561 -6.03 -21.15 22.94
C GLY A 561 -4.79 -21.29 22.06
N GLU A 562 -4.69 -22.40 21.31
CA GLU A 562 -3.61 -22.67 20.34
C GLU A 562 -3.56 -21.60 19.24
N PHE A 563 -4.71 -21.20 18.70
CA PHE A 563 -4.74 -20.17 17.65
C PHE A 563 -4.58 -18.76 18.19
N ARG A 564 -5.17 -18.43 19.35
CA ARG A 564 -4.93 -17.14 19.99
C ARG A 564 -3.43 -16.93 20.24
N ALA A 565 -2.75 -17.89 20.88
CA ALA A 565 -1.31 -17.83 21.11
C ALA A 565 -0.48 -17.74 19.81
N ARG A 566 -0.92 -18.39 18.73
CA ARG A 566 -0.28 -18.27 17.41
C ARG A 566 -0.44 -16.89 16.78
N THR A 567 -1.58 -16.23 17.03
CA THR A 567 -1.87 -14.86 16.56
C THR A 567 -1.49 -13.78 17.57
N ASP A 568 -0.90 -14.16 18.70
CA ASP A 568 -0.38 -13.27 19.73
C ASP A 568 1.04 -12.86 19.33
N VAL A 569 1.27 -11.55 19.16
CA VAL A 569 2.56 -11.01 18.70
C VAL A 569 3.59 -10.92 19.82
N ARG A 570 3.14 -10.92 21.09
CA ARG A 570 3.89 -10.50 22.28
C ARG A 570 5.12 -11.32 22.65
N GLU A 571 5.21 -12.58 22.20
CA GLU A 571 6.34 -13.45 22.55
C GLU A 571 7.40 -13.57 21.44
N GLN A 572 7.12 -13.14 20.21
CA GLN A 572 7.94 -13.50 19.04
C GLN A 572 9.37 -12.96 19.13
N ALA A 573 9.54 -11.73 19.63
CA ALA A 573 10.84 -11.12 19.91
C ALA A 573 11.63 -11.91 20.97
N GLY A 574 10.96 -12.30 22.06
CA GLY A 574 11.55 -13.08 23.15
C GLY A 574 11.97 -14.48 22.70
N GLU A 575 11.15 -15.17 21.91
CA GLU A 575 11.48 -16.49 21.38
C GLU A 575 12.73 -16.46 20.50
N ILE A 576 12.84 -15.52 19.57
CA ILE A 576 14.03 -15.41 18.70
C ILE A 576 15.27 -15.02 19.51
N TYR A 577 15.16 -14.10 20.48
CA TYR A 577 16.29 -13.71 21.32
C TYR A 577 16.82 -14.90 22.13
N ARG A 578 15.92 -15.64 22.79
CA ARG A 578 16.25 -16.84 23.57
C ARG A 578 16.74 -17.99 22.69
N LEU A 579 16.32 -18.05 21.43
CA LEU A 579 16.78 -19.05 20.48
C LEU A 579 18.28 -18.89 20.20
N TYR A 580 18.76 -17.66 19.95
CA TYR A 580 20.21 -17.37 19.80
C TYR A 580 21.02 -17.83 21.01
N ASP A 581 20.54 -17.51 22.22
CA ASP A 581 21.22 -17.87 23.47
C ASP A 581 21.26 -19.40 23.66
N THR A 582 20.11 -20.05 23.49
CA THR A 582 19.97 -21.52 23.57
C THR A 582 20.87 -22.25 22.58
N THR A 583 20.96 -21.78 21.32
CA THR A 583 21.66 -22.49 20.25
C THR A 583 23.14 -22.17 20.17
N PHE A 584 23.56 -20.96 20.54
CA PHE A 584 24.91 -20.44 20.29
C PHE A 584 25.63 -19.92 21.55
N ASN A 585 24.95 -19.81 22.69
CA ASN A 585 25.44 -19.20 23.93
C ASN A 585 25.95 -17.76 23.70
N ARG A 586 25.10 -16.93 23.09
CA ARG A 586 25.31 -15.50 22.88
C ARG A 586 23.99 -14.77 22.62
N SER A 587 23.98 -13.46 22.88
CA SER A 587 22.96 -12.55 22.36
C SER A 587 22.89 -12.56 20.82
N ALA A 588 21.71 -12.27 20.31
CA ALA A 588 21.49 -12.00 18.90
C ALA A 588 22.23 -10.74 18.43
N ASP A 589 22.62 -10.72 17.17
CA ASP A 589 23.02 -9.52 16.44
C ASP A 589 21.78 -8.87 15.80
N ALA A 590 21.78 -7.54 15.68
CA ALA A 590 20.62 -6.78 15.21
C ALA A 590 20.13 -7.24 13.83
N SER A 591 21.02 -7.36 12.84
CA SER A 591 20.65 -7.74 11.47
C SER A 591 20.13 -9.18 11.35
N GLY A 592 20.72 -10.13 12.09
CA GLY A 592 20.24 -11.51 12.14
C GLY A 592 18.88 -11.62 12.84
N PHE A 593 18.70 -10.92 13.98
CA PHE A 593 17.44 -10.88 14.69
C PHE A 593 16.31 -10.29 13.83
N GLN A 594 16.57 -9.13 13.21
CA GLN A 594 15.68 -8.46 12.26
C GLN A 594 15.14 -9.44 11.23
N PHE A 595 16.05 -10.12 10.52
CA PHE A 595 15.72 -11.10 9.49
C PHE A 595 14.79 -12.21 9.99
N TRP A 596 15.04 -12.73 11.21
CA TRP A 596 14.21 -13.81 11.75
C TRP A 596 12.84 -13.35 12.24
N ILE A 597 12.71 -12.12 12.76
CA ILE A 597 11.42 -11.54 13.10
C ILE A 597 10.61 -11.20 11.85
N ASP A 598 11.22 -10.61 10.82
CA ASP A 598 10.55 -10.40 9.53
C ASP A 598 10.08 -11.73 8.93
N ALA A 599 10.89 -12.80 9.05
CA ALA A 599 10.47 -14.15 8.66
C ALA A 599 9.28 -14.66 9.50
N ARG A 600 9.28 -14.48 10.83
CA ARG A 600 8.16 -14.86 11.71
C ARG A 600 6.86 -14.15 11.31
N TYR A 601 6.91 -12.85 11.08
CA TYR A 601 5.75 -12.06 10.62
C TYR A 601 5.32 -12.43 9.19
N ALA A 602 6.25 -12.81 8.31
CA ALA A 602 5.93 -13.43 7.01
C ALA A 602 5.37 -14.87 7.13
N GLY A 603 5.19 -15.39 8.34
CA GLY A 603 4.56 -16.68 8.63
C GLY A 603 5.51 -17.87 8.70
N PHE A 604 6.84 -17.66 8.78
CA PHE A 604 7.78 -18.75 9.03
C PHE A 604 7.58 -19.35 10.43
N ASP A 605 7.57 -20.67 10.50
CA ASP A 605 7.37 -21.42 11.72
C ASP A 605 8.63 -21.47 12.61
N ILE A 606 8.46 -21.32 13.92
CA ILE A 606 9.56 -21.29 14.89
C ILE A 606 10.35 -22.60 14.96
N ASN A 607 9.73 -23.77 14.71
CA ASN A 607 10.45 -25.04 14.62
C ASN A 607 11.34 -25.09 13.37
N THR A 608 10.88 -24.48 12.27
CA THR A 608 11.69 -24.35 11.05
C THR A 608 12.91 -23.46 11.32
N ILE A 609 12.72 -22.34 12.01
CA ILE A 609 13.81 -21.44 12.41
C ILE A 609 14.79 -22.15 13.36
N ALA A 610 14.32 -22.78 14.43
CA ALA A 610 15.17 -23.54 15.36
C ALA A 610 15.94 -24.70 14.68
N THR A 611 15.32 -25.36 13.69
CA THR A 611 15.99 -26.37 12.86
C THR A 611 17.08 -25.76 11.98
N ASN A 612 16.84 -24.58 11.38
CA ASN A 612 17.85 -23.85 10.62
C ASN A 612 19.02 -23.39 11.50
N PHE A 613 18.77 -22.96 12.74
CA PHE A 613 19.82 -22.60 13.70
C PHE A 613 20.71 -23.80 14.04
N MET A 614 20.13 -24.96 14.38
CA MET A 614 20.89 -26.20 14.63
C MET A 614 21.61 -26.74 13.38
N GLY A 615 21.10 -26.43 12.19
CA GLY A 615 21.74 -26.77 10.91
C GLY A 615 22.78 -25.74 10.42
N SER A 616 22.94 -24.62 11.12
CA SER A 616 23.79 -23.51 10.69
C SER A 616 25.30 -23.85 10.77
N ALA A 617 26.10 -23.14 9.97
CA ALA A 617 27.55 -23.24 10.04
C ALA A 617 28.12 -22.85 11.42
N GLU A 618 27.44 -21.94 12.14
CA GLU A 618 27.81 -21.53 13.50
C GLU A 618 27.60 -22.66 14.51
N PHE A 619 26.42 -23.30 14.53
CA PHE A 619 26.16 -24.45 15.41
C PHE A 619 27.13 -25.61 15.10
N ILE A 620 27.32 -25.92 13.82
CA ILE A 620 28.21 -26.99 13.37
C ILE A 620 29.68 -26.69 13.74
N GLY A 621 30.11 -25.42 13.68
CA GLY A 621 31.45 -25.00 14.07
C GLY A 621 31.69 -25.10 15.58
N ASN A 622 30.72 -24.70 16.40
CA ASN A 622 30.85 -24.67 17.86
C ASN A 622 30.66 -26.06 18.51
N TYR A 623 29.72 -26.87 18.00
CA TYR A 623 29.26 -28.09 18.68
C TYR A 623 29.28 -29.36 17.79
N GLY A 624 29.66 -29.23 16.53
CA GLY A 624 29.57 -30.30 15.53
C GLY A 624 28.17 -30.45 14.94
N ASN A 625 28.03 -31.34 13.95
CA ASN A 625 26.72 -31.59 13.33
C ASN A 625 25.74 -32.12 14.39
N VAL A 626 24.56 -31.51 14.51
CA VAL A 626 23.56 -31.90 15.53
C VAL A 626 23.29 -33.41 15.50
N ASN A 627 23.21 -34.04 14.33
CA ASN A 627 22.95 -35.48 14.18
C ASN A 627 24.11 -36.38 14.65
N SER A 628 25.30 -35.82 14.88
CA SER A 628 26.46 -36.54 15.44
C SER A 628 26.51 -36.54 16.98
N LEU A 629 25.80 -35.61 17.62
CA LEU A 629 25.62 -35.61 19.08
C LEU A 629 24.67 -36.76 19.48
N ASN A 630 25.00 -37.49 20.55
CA ASN A 630 24.02 -38.38 21.19
C ASN A 630 23.04 -37.57 22.07
N ASN A 631 21.91 -38.17 22.45
CA ASN A 631 20.87 -37.44 23.20
C ASN A 631 21.34 -36.91 24.55
N THR A 632 22.26 -37.61 25.25
CA THR A 632 22.86 -37.13 26.51
C THR A 632 23.74 -35.90 26.28
N GLN A 633 24.55 -35.89 25.23
CA GLN A 633 25.38 -34.73 24.84
C GLN A 633 24.50 -33.54 24.46
N PHE A 634 23.45 -33.77 23.68
CA PHE A 634 22.51 -32.72 23.25
C PHE A 634 21.77 -32.08 24.44
N VAL A 635 21.21 -32.87 25.36
CA VAL A 635 20.56 -32.33 26.57
C VAL A 635 21.56 -31.59 27.47
N THR A 636 22.79 -32.12 27.62
CA THR A 636 23.84 -31.45 28.41
C THR A 636 24.23 -30.10 27.81
N LEU A 637 24.27 -30.00 26.48
CA LEU A 637 24.52 -28.73 25.78
C LEU A 637 23.42 -27.70 26.08
N LEU A 638 22.13 -28.09 26.00
CA LEU A 638 21.02 -27.18 26.31
C LEU A 638 21.10 -26.68 27.76
N TYR A 639 21.35 -27.56 28.73
CA TYR A 639 21.52 -27.15 30.14
C TYR A 639 22.68 -26.16 30.34
N ASN A 640 23.82 -26.38 29.67
CA ASN A 640 24.97 -25.49 29.77
C ASN A 640 24.70 -24.12 29.14
N ASN A 641 24.06 -24.05 27.96
CA ASN A 641 23.79 -22.80 27.26
C ASN A 641 22.66 -21.98 27.92
N VAL A 642 21.62 -22.65 28.42
CA VAL A 642 20.37 -22.00 28.85
C VAL A 642 20.34 -21.65 30.33
N LEU A 643 21.08 -22.42 31.15
CA LEU A 643 20.99 -22.36 32.61
C LEU A 643 22.36 -22.21 33.30
N ASP A 644 23.45 -22.02 32.52
CA ASP A 644 24.85 -21.92 32.98
C ASP A 644 25.29 -23.04 33.95
N ARG A 645 24.64 -24.21 33.88
CA ARG A 645 24.84 -25.30 34.84
C ARG A 645 24.75 -26.68 34.22
N ALA A 646 25.51 -27.62 34.78
CA ALA A 646 25.38 -29.03 34.47
C ALA A 646 23.96 -29.54 34.80
N PRO A 647 23.42 -30.49 34.02
CA PRO A 647 22.12 -31.08 34.29
C PRO A 647 22.12 -31.88 35.59
N ASP A 648 21.02 -31.83 36.33
CA ASP A 648 20.78 -32.77 37.42
C ASP A 648 20.45 -34.18 36.87
N ALA A 649 20.72 -35.22 37.66
CA ALA A 649 20.59 -36.60 37.20
C ALA A 649 19.15 -37.00 36.83
N THR A 650 18.14 -36.39 37.47
CA THR A 650 16.72 -36.72 37.24
C THR A 650 16.21 -36.01 35.98
N GLY A 651 16.53 -34.73 35.82
CA GLY A 651 16.25 -33.95 34.61
C GLY A 651 16.91 -34.56 33.38
N LEU A 652 18.22 -34.85 33.44
CA LEU A 652 18.96 -35.48 32.33
C LEU A 652 18.31 -36.79 31.89
N SER A 653 18.00 -37.67 32.85
CA SER A 653 17.40 -38.98 32.56
C SER A 653 16.02 -38.85 31.89
N SER A 654 15.22 -37.88 32.34
CA SER A 654 13.87 -37.63 31.81
C SER A 654 13.90 -37.17 30.36
N TRP A 655 14.69 -36.13 30.06
CA TRP A 655 14.85 -35.61 28.70
C TRP A 655 15.47 -36.63 27.72
N VAL A 656 16.52 -37.34 28.15
CA VAL A 656 17.17 -38.36 27.32
C VAL A 656 16.24 -39.53 27.03
N THR A 657 15.42 -39.94 28.01
CA THR A 657 14.40 -40.98 27.81
C THR A 657 13.32 -40.53 26.82
N ALA A 658 12.84 -39.28 26.91
CA ALA A 658 11.85 -38.75 25.98
C ALA A 658 12.37 -38.70 24.53
N LEU A 659 13.61 -38.23 24.33
CA LEU A 659 14.27 -38.20 23.03
C LEU A 659 14.58 -39.62 22.48
N ASN A 660 15.06 -40.54 23.31
CA ASN A 660 15.35 -41.92 22.88
C ASN A 660 14.09 -42.68 22.43
N ASN A 661 12.94 -42.38 23.04
CA ASN A 661 11.66 -42.99 22.73
C ASN A 661 10.87 -42.24 21.64
N ASN A 662 11.45 -41.19 21.03
CA ASN A 662 10.79 -40.30 20.05
C ASN A 662 9.46 -39.70 20.56
N ILE A 663 9.36 -39.42 21.87
CA ILE A 663 8.20 -38.74 22.48
C ILE A 663 8.23 -37.24 22.12
N ILE A 664 9.44 -36.68 21.99
CA ILE A 664 9.72 -35.32 21.52
C ILE A 664 10.87 -35.37 20.51
N SER A 665 10.92 -34.41 19.58
CA SER A 665 12.09 -34.20 18.73
C SER A 665 13.15 -33.35 19.44
N ARG A 666 14.32 -33.22 18.81
CA ARG A 666 15.38 -32.31 19.29
C ARG A 666 15.00 -30.84 19.15
N THR A 667 14.23 -30.48 18.14
CA THR A 667 13.70 -29.13 17.97
C THR A 667 12.71 -28.80 19.08
N ASP A 668 11.80 -29.73 19.43
CA ASP A 668 10.87 -29.56 20.54
C ASP A 668 11.60 -29.42 21.88
N ALA A 669 12.62 -30.25 22.12
CA ALA A 669 13.44 -30.15 23.33
C ALA A 669 14.16 -28.80 23.39
N LEU A 670 14.76 -28.34 22.28
CA LEU A 670 15.44 -27.05 22.22
C LEU A 670 14.48 -25.89 22.54
N LEU A 671 13.29 -25.87 21.93
CA LEU A 671 12.29 -24.83 22.18
C LEU A 671 11.74 -24.88 23.61
N GLN A 672 11.55 -26.07 24.20
CA GLN A 672 11.13 -26.21 25.59
C GLN A 672 12.18 -25.72 26.60
N PHE A 673 13.48 -25.83 26.30
CA PHE A 673 14.54 -25.19 27.08
C PHE A 673 14.53 -23.67 26.86
N SER A 674 14.51 -23.23 25.60
CA SER A 674 14.51 -21.83 25.19
C SER A 674 13.37 -21.01 25.82
N ASN A 675 12.18 -21.60 25.92
CA ASN A 675 10.98 -20.96 26.49
C ASN A 675 10.69 -21.46 27.92
N SER A 676 11.69 -21.99 28.63
CA SER A 676 11.54 -22.34 30.05
C SER A 676 11.46 -21.10 30.93
N ALA A 677 10.66 -21.14 32.00
CA ALA A 677 10.47 -20.00 32.90
C ALA A 677 11.77 -19.51 33.57
N GLU A 678 12.73 -20.40 33.82
CA GLU A 678 14.07 -20.07 34.33
C GLU A 678 14.84 -19.22 33.29
N HIS A 679 14.85 -19.65 32.02
CA HIS A 679 15.53 -18.95 30.93
C HIS A 679 14.87 -17.61 30.54
N ILE A 680 13.54 -17.53 30.53
CA ILE A 680 12.80 -16.28 30.32
C ILE A 680 13.23 -15.25 31.39
N SER A 681 13.27 -15.66 32.66
CA SER A 681 13.71 -14.78 33.76
C SER A 681 15.17 -14.30 33.60
N LEU A 682 16.07 -15.16 33.14
CA LEU A 682 17.48 -14.81 32.90
C LEU A 682 17.65 -13.84 31.72
N THR A 683 16.92 -14.05 30.63
CA THR A 683 17.13 -13.32 29.37
C THR A 683 16.37 -12.01 29.25
N ASN A 684 15.25 -11.83 29.97
CA ASN A 684 14.38 -10.66 29.88
C ASN A 684 15.12 -9.31 29.98
N SER A 685 16.07 -9.16 30.91
CA SER A 685 16.84 -7.91 31.07
C SER A 685 17.75 -7.62 29.86
N GLY A 686 18.36 -8.67 29.29
CA GLY A 686 19.18 -8.57 28.09
C GLY A 686 18.34 -8.22 26.86
N LEU A 687 17.21 -8.91 26.67
CA LEU A 687 16.22 -8.65 25.62
C LEU A 687 15.76 -7.19 25.64
N GLY A 688 15.31 -6.66 26.78
CA GLY A 688 14.81 -5.28 26.82
C GLY A 688 15.87 -4.22 26.62
N SER A 689 17.13 -4.47 27.02
CA SER A 689 18.24 -3.60 26.64
C SER A 689 18.50 -3.66 25.13
N PHE A 690 18.42 -4.84 24.52
CA PHE A 690 18.63 -5.06 23.10
C PHE A 690 17.54 -4.39 22.25
N MET A 691 16.26 -4.57 22.57
CA MET A 691 15.15 -3.90 21.87
C MET A 691 15.24 -2.37 21.99
N ARG A 692 15.52 -1.81 23.18
CA ARG A 692 15.60 -0.35 23.35
C ARG A 692 16.85 0.34 22.78
N THR A 693 17.95 -0.39 22.52
CA THR A 693 19.24 0.25 22.14
C THR A 693 19.88 -0.28 20.87
N SER A 694 19.57 -1.52 20.47
CA SER A 694 20.21 -2.22 19.36
C SER A 694 19.25 -2.49 18.18
N LEU A 695 17.94 -2.44 18.42
CA LEU A 695 16.89 -2.60 17.41
C LEU A 695 15.86 -1.48 17.52
N THR A 696 16.28 -0.25 17.22
CA THR A 696 15.42 0.93 17.31
C THR A 696 14.63 1.23 16.05
N ILE A 697 14.61 0.32 15.06
CA ILE A 697 14.02 0.57 13.73
C ILE A 697 12.51 0.28 13.66
N TRP A 698 11.94 -0.07 14.80
CA TRP A 698 10.54 -0.40 15.06
C TRP A 698 10.03 0.30 16.33
N ASN A 699 10.83 1.19 16.95
CA ASN A 699 10.49 1.72 18.27
C ASN A 699 9.58 2.93 18.10
N ASP A 700 8.29 2.65 18.11
CA ASP A 700 7.26 3.63 17.79
C ASP A 700 6.95 4.53 18.99
N VAL A 701 6.41 5.70 18.70
CA VAL A 701 5.99 6.71 19.68
C VAL A 701 4.51 6.98 19.47
N LEU A 702 3.68 6.56 20.43
CA LEU A 702 2.22 6.61 20.34
C LEU A 702 1.66 7.56 21.40
N GLU A 703 0.99 8.62 20.96
CA GLU A 703 0.26 9.59 21.78
C GLU A 703 -1.20 9.64 21.31
N GLY A 704 -2.11 8.99 22.03
CA GLY A 704 -3.54 8.94 21.65
C GLY A 704 -4.13 10.34 21.61
N GLY A 705 -4.20 11.00 22.77
CA GLY A 705 -4.70 12.35 22.89
C GLY A 705 -5.82 12.43 23.91
N SER A 706 -6.92 13.10 23.55
CA SER A 706 -8.09 13.28 24.39
C SER A 706 -9.29 12.53 23.83
N GLY A 707 -9.51 11.34 24.37
CA GLY A 707 -10.78 10.61 24.31
C GLY A 707 -10.60 9.17 24.75
N ASN A 708 -11.05 8.19 23.98
CA ASN A 708 -10.96 6.78 24.37
C ASN A 708 -10.15 6.02 23.33
N ASP A 709 -8.83 6.14 23.42
CA ASP A 709 -7.93 5.75 22.35
C ASP A 709 -7.51 4.27 22.45
N VAL A 710 -7.06 3.72 21.33
CA VAL A 710 -6.52 2.36 21.19
C VAL A 710 -5.09 2.48 20.66
N LEU A 711 -4.11 2.07 21.47
CA LEU A 711 -2.69 2.18 21.16
C LEU A 711 -2.07 0.78 21.10
N THR A 712 -1.42 0.46 19.98
CA THR A 712 -0.67 -0.80 19.81
C THR A 712 0.67 -0.54 19.14
N GLY A 713 1.77 -0.83 19.82
CA GLY A 713 3.13 -0.69 19.25
C GLY A 713 3.48 -1.80 18.26
N SER A 714 3.26 -3.06 18.67
CA SER A 714 3.38 -4.32 17.88
C SER A 714 4.79 -4.90 17.77
N ARG A 715 5.79 -4.13 17.36
CA ARG A 715 7.20 -4.55 17.27
C ARG A 715 8.06 -3.46 17.88
N GLY A 716 9.29 -3.80 18.24
CA GLY A 716 10.22 -2.82 18.78
C GLY A 716 10.17 -2.74 20.30
N ALA A 717 10.36 -1.56 20.84
CA ALA A 717 10.21 -1.25 22.25
C ALA A 717 9.58 0.14 22.36
N ASP A 718 8.27 0.15 22.52
CA ASP A 718 7.44 1.26 22.09
C ASP A 718 7.17 2.25 23.21
N ARG A 719 6.94 3.52 22.85
CA ARG A 719 6.75 4.61 23.79
C ARG A 719 5.30 5.08 23.77
N PHE A 720 4.55 4.65 24.77
CA PHE A 720 3.18 5.10 25.01
C PHE A 720 3.19 6.37 25.86
N ILE A 721 2.58 7.43 25.37
CA ILE A 721 2.58 8.76 25.98
C ILE A 721 1.20 9.11 26.52
N PHE A 722 1.16 9.52 27.79
CA PHE A 722 -0.04 10.00 28.45
C PHE A 722 0.20 11.40 29.01
N ASN A 723 -0.75 12.32 28.81
CA ASN A 723 -0.67 13.70 29.29
C ASN A 723 -1.76 13.99 30.33
N ALA A 724 -1.40 14.65 31.43
CA ALA A 724 -2.35 14.98 32.50
C ALA A 724 -3.44 16.00 32.11
N GLY A 725 -3.24 16.71 30.98
CA GLY A 725 -4.22 17.64 30.43
C GLY A 725 -5.33 16.97 29.61
N ASN A 726 -5.15 15.70 29.23
CA ASN A 726 -6.10 14.96 28.42
C ASN A 726 -7.23 14.38 29.31
N SER A 727 -8.21 13.72 28.68
CA SER A 727 -9.28 13.01 29.40
C SER A 727 -9.91 11.90 28.59
N GLY A 728 -10.19 10.78 29.25
CA GLY A 728 -10.97 9.65 28.75
C GLY A 728 -10.34 8.31 29.14
N THR A 729 -10.56 7.26 28.34
CA THR A 729 -10.17 5.88 28.66
C THR A 729 -9.36 5.24 27.54
N ASP A 730 -8.04 5.31 27.67
CA ASP A 730 -7.09 4.78 26.71
C ASP A 730 -6.88 3.29 26.95
N LYS A 731 -6.62 2.54 25.88
CA LYS A 731 -6.34 1.11 25.91
C LYS A 731 -5.02 0.84 25.23
N VAL A 732 -4.10 0.19 25.94
CA VAL A 732 -2.83 -0.26 25.40
C VAL A 732 -2.89 -1.76 25.16
N TYR A 733 -2.53 -2.18 23.95
CA TYR A 733 -2.42 -3.57 23.53
C TYR A 733 -0.99 -3.90 23.12
N GLY A 734 -0.66 -5.20 23.09
CA GLY A 734 0.72 -5.68 22.94
C GLY A 734 1.49 -5.61 24.25
N PHE A 735 1.52 -4.44 24.89
CA PHE A 735 2.37 -4.07 26.02
C PHE A 735 3.38 -5.11 26.53
N GLU A 736 4.64 -4.88 26.18
CA GLU A 736 5.76 -5.72 26.52
C GLU A 736 6.66 -5.10 27.61
N ILE A 737 7.36 -5.96 28.36
CA ILE A 737 8.25 -5.54 29.47
C ILE A 737 9.44 -4.66 29.03
N PHE A 738 9.65 -4.53 27.72
CA PHE A 738 10.69 -3.72 27.13
C PHE A 738 10.22 -2.33 26.66
N ASP A 739 8.91 -2.09 26.65
CA ASP A 739 8.30 -0.81 26.30
C ASP A 739 8.60 0.30 27.31
N VAL A 740 8.18 1.50 26.95
CA VAL A 740 8.39 2.74 27.69
C VAL A 740 7.04 3.42 27.93
N LEU A 741 6.72 3.62 29.20
CA LEU A 741 5.57 4.43 29.60
C LEU A 741 6.02 5.84 29.96
N GLU A 742 5.49 6.83 29.25
CA GLU A 742 5.71 8.24 29.54
C GLU A 742 4.45 8.90 30.12
N PHE A 743 4.61 9.53 31.28
CA PHE A 743 3.56 10.34 31.92
C PHE A 743 4.02 11.80 32.02
N ARG A 744 3.37 12.68 31.24
CA ARG A 744 3.67 14.12 31.19
C ARG A 744 2.68 14.95 32.01
N GLY A 745 3.19 15.88 32.82
CA GLY A 745 2.38 16.86 33.56
C GLY A 745 1.60 16.33 34.77
N PHE A 746 1.69 15.03 35.09
CA PHE A 746 0.98 14.42 36.23
C PHE A 746 1.59 14.78 37.60
N GLY A 747 2.79 15.35 37.63
CA GLY A 747 3.55 15.59 38.86
C GLY A 747 4.12 14.30 39.48
N PHE A 748 4.29 13.24 38.68
CA PHE A 748 4.90 11.99 39.11
C PHE A 748 6.43 12.09 39.15
N SER A 749 7.04 11.31 40.03
CA SER A 749 8.48 11.29 40.26
C SER A 749 9.08 9.88 40.21
N SER A 750 8.22 8.85 40.24
CA SER A 750 8.59 7.45 40.29
C SER A 750 7.48 6.55 39.76
N SER A 751 7.83 5.32 39.36
CA SER A 751 6.85 4.29 38.99
C SER A 751 5.88 3.96 40.13
N ASN A 752 6.28 4.14 41.40
CA ASN A 752 5.38 3.97 42.55
C ASN A 752 4.19 4.95 42.53
N ASP A 753 4.37 6.15 41.99
CA ASP A 753 3.29 7.16 41.88
C ASP A 753 2.19 6.67 40.91
N VAL A 754 2.58 6.00 39.83
CA VAL A 754 1.68 5.35 38.87
C VAL A 754 1.10 4.06 39.46
N LEU A 755 1.95 3.13 39.91
CA LEU A 755 1.55 1.81 40.41
C LEU A 755 0.61 1.89 41.63
N SER A 756 0.72 2.92 42.47
CA SER A 756 -0.22 3.17 43.58
C SER A 756 -1.65 3.51 43.12
N ARG A 757 -1.83 3.84 41.83
CA ARG A 757 -3.10 4.16 41.17
C ARG A 757 -3.51 3.11 40.13
N THR A 758 -2.77 2.00 40.04
CA THR A 758 -3.05 0.89 39.11
C THR A 758 -3.62 -0.32 39.87
N THR A 759 -4.68 -0.91 39.32
CA THR A 759 -5.39 -2.06 39.90
C THR A 759 -5.54 -3.19 38.89
N GLN A 760 -5.44 -4.45 39.33
CA GLN A 760 -5.77 -5.59 38.47
C GLN A 760 -7.29 -5.73 38.36
N GLN A 761 -7.82 -5.81 37.15
CA GLN A 761 -9.25 -5.99 36.85
C GLN A 761 -9.41 -7.07 35.77
N GLY A 762 -9.69 -8.30 36.20
CA GLY A 762 -9.62 -9.46 35.30
C GLY A 762 -8.18 -9.68 34.81
N GLU A 763 -8.00 -9.84 33.51
CA GLU A 763 -6.68 -9.95 32.88
C GLU A 763 -5.96 -8.60 32.69
N ASN A 764 -6.63 -7.48 32.97
CA ASN A 764 -6.13 -6.13 32.66
C ASN A 764 -5.54 -5.41 33.88
N ALA A 765 -4.49 -4.61 33.67
CA ALA A 765 -4.01 -3.64 34.64
C ALA A 765 -4.59 -2.26 34.30
N VAL A 766 -5.30 -1.66 35.25
CA VAL A 766 -6.07 -0.42 35.04
C VAL A 766 -5.54 0.69 35.94
N PHE A 767 -4.92 1.71 35.34
CA PHE A 767 -4.52 2.96 35.98
C PHE A 767 -5.69 3.93 35.99
N THR A 768 -5.85 4.73 37.05
CA THR A 768 -6.91 5.75 37.12
C THR A 768 -6.44 7.01 37.83
N ASN A 769 -6.57 8.15 37.15
CA ASN A 769 -6.27 9.48 37.67
C ASN A 769 -7.34 10.50 37.25
N GLY A 770 -8.43 10.57 38.01
CA GLY A 770 -9.55 11.46 37.72
C GLY A 770 -10.29 11.02 36.46
N ALA A 771 -10.28 11.86 35.44
CA ALA A 771 -10.87 11.57 34.13
C ALA A 771 -9.91 10.84 33.16
N ASN A 772 -8.64 10.64 33.53
CA ASN A 772 -7.69 9.84 32.76
C ASN A 772 -7.69 8.40 33.28
N VAL A 773 -8.03 7.44 32.44
CA VAL A 773 -8.01 6.01 32.71
C VAL A 773 -7.16 5.34 31.63
N ILE A 774 -6.24 4.46 32.02
CA ILE A 774 -5.43 3.69 31.07
C ILE A 774 -5.64 2.21 31.39
N VAL A 775 -6.04 1.43 30.38
CA VAL A 775 -6.28 -0.01 30.47
C VAL A 775 -5.18 -0.72 29.68
N PHE A 776 -4.21 -1.30 30.38
CA PHE A 776 -3.25 -2.23 29.79
C PHE A 776 -3.95 -3.58 29.65
N GLN A 777 -4.24 -3.96 28.41
CA GLN A 777 -5.13 -5.07 28.09
C GLN A 777 -4.37 -6.39 28.04
N ASP A 778 -5.00 -7.46 28.55
CA ASP A 778 -4.40 -8.78 28.75
C ASP A 778 -3.00 -8.70 29.42
N THR A 779 -2.81 -7.69 30.28
CA THR A 779 -1.55 -7.31 30.91
C THR A 779 -1.70 -7.39 32.43
N GLN A 780 -0.94 -8.29 33.05
CA GLN A 780 -0.90 -8.43 34.50
C GLN A 780 -0.13 -7.26 35.13
N LEU A 781 -0.59 -6.76 36.28
CA LEU A 781 0.05 -5.67 37.03
C LEU A 781 1.52 -5.96 37.40
N SER A 782 1.89 -7.24 37.53
CA SER A 782 3.27 -7.68 37.71
C SER A 782 4.17 -7.37 36.51
N ALA A 783 3.65 -7.29 35.27
CA ALA A 783 4.42 -6.88 34.11
C ALA A 783 4.86 -5.41 34.23
N LEU A 784 3.94 -4.51 34.63
CA LEU A 784 4.24 -3.10 34.89
C LEU A 784 5.24 -2.92 36.06
N GLN A 785 5.14 -3.76 37.09
CA GLN A 785 6.10 -3.77 38.21
C GLN A 785 7.50 -4.26 37.79
N ASN A 786 7.56 -5.15 36.79
CA ASN A 786 8.78 -5.74 36.26
C ASN A 786 9.34 -5.02 35.02
N LEU A 787 8.82 -3.84 34.68
CA LEU A 787 9.34 -3.00 33.60
C LEU A 787 10.84 -2.78 33.75
N ILE A 788 11.57 -3.05 32.68
CA ILE A 788 13.04 -3.05 32.70
C ILE A 788 13.53 -1.59 32.82
N SER A 789 14.67 -1.37 33.48
CA SER A 789 15.27 -0.05 33.70
C SER A 789 15.26 0.82 32.42
N GLY A 790 14.66 2.00 32.51
CA GLY A 790 14.40 2.91 31.39
C GLY A 790 12.96 2.88 30.85
N GLY A 791 12.15 1.89 31.20
CA GLY A 791 10.74 1.76 30.77
C GLY A 791 9.74 2.75 31.43
N TRP A 792 10.23 3.74 32.18
CA TRP A 792 9.43 4.77 32.84
C TRP A 792 10.02 6.16 32.59
N ILE A 793 9.23 7.06 32.01
CA ILE A 793 9.58 8.47 31.78
C ILE A 793 8.54 9.36 32.48
N PHE A 794 9.01 10.38 33.19
CA PHE A 794 8.18 11.39 33.85
C PHE A 794 8.70 12.78 33.45
N SER A 795 7.80 13.68 33.05
CA SER A 795 8.12 15.08 32.71
C SER A 795 7.03 16.08 33.14
#